data_AF-A0A519K316-F1
#
_entry.id   AF-A0A519K316-F1
#
_cell.length_a   1.000
_cell.length_b   1.000
_cell.length_c   1.000
_cell.angle_alpha   90.00
_cell.angle_beta   90.00
_cell.angle_gamma   90.00
#
_symmetry.space_group_name_H-M   'P 1'
#
loop_
_entity.id
_entity.type
_entity.pdbx_description
1 polymer ?
#
loop_
_entity_poly.entity_id
_entity_poly.type
_entity_poly.pdbx_seq_one_letter_code
_entity_poly.pdbx_strand_id
1 'polypeptide(L)'
;MLYCSKIRGMKTKLLFLILLVSATSSAQIVTIPNAAFKARLLSASPTNTVAKDLGGNYFKIDADADGEIQVSEALQVSELDISNNPQTGVNIADITGIASFTNLVKLNAHHNGLVGTPNTLDLTMLNQLNYINVTNTSVVTLNLGAKPNVQTIMVGSSCSTVLYDSPTATLKVFTGKANAFLSINYLKRIALEELHVTDGITFPFDALKYHTNLKILDFDIDMYYVNDINFTNYNPLDNPVYPNNIKTLITPVLNQQLPIALFQNLESLTFNSIAGSQYLTQVFQPSNFPNLKYLEMRRGSGDLSGTIATLDLTPLTHLETFITSGGGPISPGHETLSTIIFGNKPTLKTVDINRIPFENVDLSGCPNIEYLKIDAGDAVQNYPVNLIVTLAPANQLHELYMNGLLSGNHAMKASVVNLEGASTLAKIRFVLCDFMSNLIIDSPVFTSYESHSAYYHGLTFGYSPNFIDFWMEGWLINGDEPLDEADLALDLSNCPSLGTTGHQLSIGYKKLRYLNLKNGSNETSVEIYNDYDDPGLTVCIDASDFDNDIFPYGLMGWSLPTQGVVVTSYCSLTPDGTFNTLKGKITYDANANGFDASDFGIPNIQIKSTVGTISSSTFSDYAGNYIQYLGLGNFNAAALFENPTYFTATPATFAAPFPTTFDNVQTQDISVSANGIHNDLELVIIPVTQARPGTDTKYKMQYKNKGTSTLSGSLDFTFDGTKMSYVSSNASPSAQSAGSINWDFSGLAPFEKRQVEVTMHINSPTDAVPVNGGDTLAFNATVDAGADETPLNNTFALSQNVVNSFDPNDKICLEGSVIGTAKVGDYVNYMIRFENVGTAEALNVVVRDIINTQRFDINSIQPVDSSHPMRMTVTNGNKVEIFFENINLPGLPSELRYGYVVFKIRTKSNLVVGNTFTNAANIYFDYNAPIVTNTYTTTVQNLAVNAFTNTWKIWPNPVKNQLFFSADIEVAKVEIYDLSGRIIRASGVFDNKLELDGLAGGNYIIKVYSQDRIQNFKIVKE
;
A
#
# COMPACT_ATOMS: atom_id res chain seq x y z
N MET A 1 78.07 -82.68 -8.47
CA MET A 1 77.12 -82.28 -9.53
C MET A 1 75.81 -83.09 -9.40
N LEU A 2 75.15 -83.07 -8.22
CA LEU A 2 73.93 -83.88 -7.95
C LEU A 2 72.94 -83.23 -6.95
N TYR A 3 73.14 -81.96 -6.56
CA TYR A 3 72.28 -81.27 -5.58
C TYR A 3 71.40 -80.15 -6.18
N CYS A 4 71.51 -79.86 -7.49
CA CYS A 4 70.80 -78.73 -8.11
C CYS A 4 69.55 -79.13 -8.93
N SER A 5 69.24 -80.43 -9.11
CA SER A 5 68.05 -80.85 -9.87
C SER A 5 66.80 -81.13 -9.03
N LYS A 6 66.90 -81.20 -7.70
CA LYS A 6 65.73 -81.49 -6.82
C LYS A 6 64.92 -80.26 -6.39
N ILE A 7 65.50 -79.05 -6.40
CA ILE A 7 64.82 -77.82 -5.94
C ILE A 7 63.97 -77.16 -7.04
N ARG A 8 64.33 -77.35 -8.33
CA ARG A 8 63.57 -76.78 -9.46
C ARG A 8 62.25 -77.53 -9.73
N GLY A 9 62.19 -78.83 -9.42
CA GLY A 9 60.97 -79.64 -9.56
C GLY A 9 59.91 -79.41 -8.47
N MET A 10 60.30 -79.01 -7.25
CA MET A 10 59.35 -78.69 -6.18
C MET A 10 58.67 -77.33 -6.37
N LYS A 11 59.37 -76.32 -6.90
CA LYS A 11 58.77 -74.99 -7.15
C LYS A 11 57.74 -75.01 -8.29
N THR A 12 57.99 -75.75 -9.37
CA THR A 12 57.02 -75.87 -10.48
C THR A 12 55.82 -76.73 -10.09
N LYS A 13 56.01 -77.78 -9.27
CA LYS A 13 54.91 -78.60 -8.75
C LYS A 13 54.09 -77.87 -7.68
N LEU A 14 54.70 -77.04 -6.84
CA LEU A 14 53.99 -76.20 -5.87
C LEU A 14 53.25 -75.06 -6.59
N LEU A 15 53.80 -74.48 -7.65
CA LEU A 15 53.12 -73.48 -8.50
C LEU A 15 51.92 -74.10 -9.23
N PHE A 16 52.08 -75.31 -9.80
CA PHE A 16 50.96 -76.05 -10.40
C PHE A 16 49.93 -76.51 -9.36
N LEU A 17 50.35 -76.86 -8.13
CA LEU A 17 49.41 -77.20 -7.05
C LEU A 17 48.66 -75.95 -6.56
N ILE A 18 49.31 -74.78 -6.49
CA ILE A 18 48.67 -73.51 -6.16
C ILE A 18 47.75 -73.04 -7.31
N LEU A 19 48.13 -73.24 -8.58
CA LEU A 19 47.29 -72.99 -9.77
C LEU A 19 46.12 -73.98 -9.91
N LEU A 20 46.30 -75.26 -9.53
CA LEU A 20 45.20 -76.23 -9.51
C LEU A 20 44.25 -76.02 -8.32
N VAL A 21 44.76 -75.60 -7.16
CA VAL A 21 43.92 -75.28 -5.98
C VAL A 21 43.18 -73.96 -6.16
N SER A 22 43.71 -73.01 -6.94
CA SER A 22 42.98 -71.77 -7.32
C SER A 22 42.04 -71.93 -8.51
N ALA A 23 42.16 -73.00 -9.31
CA ALA A 23 41.23 -73.31 -10.41
C ALA A 23 39.96 -74.06 -9.96
N THR A 24 39.86 -74.47 -8.69
CA THR A 24 38.70 -75.20 -8.15
C THR A 24 37.98 -74.48 -7.01
N SER A 25 38.34 -73.23 -6.68
CA SER A 25 37.57 -72.41 -5.73
C SER A 25 36.48 -71.64 -6.47
N SER A 26 35.43 -72.31 -6.93
CA SER A 26 34.20 -71.59 -7.24
C SER A 26 33.69 -71.00 -5.92
N ALA A 27 33.63 -69.67 -5.84
CA ALA A 27 33.00 -69.00 -4.72
C ALA A 27 31.55 -69.51 -4.61
N GLN A 28 31.12 -69.85 -3.40
CA GLN A 28 29.79 -70.43 -3.20
C GLN A 28 28.75 -69.36 -3.53
N ILE A 29 27.91 -69.61 -4.54
CA ILE A 29 26.83 -68.69 -4.95
C ILE A 29 25.68 -68.79 -3.94
N VAL A 30 25.16 -67.64 -3.52
CA VAL A 30 23.95 -67.54 -2.70
C VAL A 30 22.73 -67.87 -3.56
N THR A 31 21.93 -68.85 -3.15
CA THR A 31 20.69 -69.20 -3.87
C THR A 31 19.63 -68.14 -3.61
N ILE A 32 19.31 -67.33 -4.63
CA ILE A 32 18.29 -66.26 -4.59
C ILE A 32 17.22 -66.54 -5.66
N PRO A 33 16.16 -67.31 -5.36
CA PRO A 33 15.14 -67.71 -6.33
C PRO A 33 14.25 -66.56 -6.81
N ASN A 34 14.02 -65.55 -5.97
CA ASN A 34 13.18 -64.42 -6.31
C ASN A 34 13.93 -63.42 -7.22
N ALA A 35 13.49 -63.31 -8.47
CA ALA A 35 14.15 -62.46 -9.47
C ALA A 35 14.15 -60.97 -9.09
N ALA A 36 13.08 -60.46 -8.45
CA ALA A 36 13.02 -59.07 -8.02
C ALA A 36 14.01 -58.78 -6.89
N PHE A 37 14.12 -59.70 -5.92
CA PHE A 37 15.13 -59.58 -4.86
C PHE A 37 16.56 -59.63 -5.41
N LYS A 38 16.84 -60.58 -6.31
CA LYS A 38 18.15 -60.68 -6.97
C LYS A 38 18.48 -59.41 -7.75
N ALA A 39 17.55 -58.91 -8.55
CA ALA A 39 17.74 -57.67 -9.31
C ALA A 39 17.99 -56.46 -8.40
N ARG A 40 17.29 -56.37 -7.26
CA ARG A 40 17.52 -55.30 -6.28
C ARG A 40 18.92 -55.38 -5.69
N LEU A 41 19.39 -56.56 -5.31
CA LEU A 41 20.76 -56.75 -4.81
C LEU A 41 21.82 -56.37 -5.85
N LEU A 42 21.66 -56.82 -7.10
CA LEU A 42 22.55 -56.49 -8.20
C LEU A 42 22.55 -55.00 -8.56
N SER A 43 21.45 -54.30 -8.27
CA SER A 43 21.36 -52.85 -8.50
C SER A 43 22.14 -52.02 -7.51
N ALA A 44 22.61 -52.58 -6.38
CA ALA A 44 23.35 -51.84 -5.38
C ALA A 44 24.60 -51.18 -5.98
N SER A 45 24.86 -49.93 -5.61
CA SER A 45 26.00 -49.18 -6.12
C SER A 45 26.42 -48.08 -5.14
N PRO A 46 27.62 -47.51 -5.27
CA PRO A 46 28.04 -46.36 -4.46
C PRO A 46 27.16 -45.12 -4.59
N THR A 47 26.31 -45.05 -5.62
CA THR A 47 25.44 -43.90 -5.91
C THR A 47 23.98 -44.11 -5.51
N ASN A 48 23.62 -45.24 -4.90
CA ASN A 48 22.26 -45.49 -4.42
C ASN A 48 22.24 -46.03 -2.99
N THR A 49 21.04 -46.08 -2.41
CA THR A 49 20.84 -46.37 -0.98
C THR A 49 20.59 -47.85 -0.68
N VAL A 50 20.84 -48.75 -1.65
CA VAL A 50 20.41 -50.15 -1.55
C VAL A 50 21.19 -50.90 -0.48
N ALA A 51 22.51 -50.75 -0.42
CA ALA A 51 23.33 -51.50 0.53
C ALA A 51 24.57 -50.73 0.96
N LYS A 52 24.94 -50.87 2.25
CA LYS A 52 26.21 -50.37 2.79
C LYS A 52 27.15 -51.50 3.15
N ASP A 53 28.44 -51.24 3.00
CA ASP A 53 29.52 -52.13 3.41
C ASP A 53 29.74 -52.08 4.92
N LEU A 54 30.67 -52.90 5.43
CA LEU A 54 31.05 -52.92 6.86
C LEU A 54 31.67 -51.61 7.37
N GLY A 55 32.12 -50.73 6.47
CA GLY A 55 32.62 -49.38 6.78
C GLY A 55 31.53 -48.30 6.78
N GLY A 56 30.29 -48.66 6.44
CA GLY A 56 29.14 -47.74 6.38
C GLY A 56 29.00 -46.99 5.05
N ASN A 57 29.75 -47.34 4.01
CA ASN A 57 29.67 -46.71 2.69
C ASN A 57 28.71 -47.46 1.78
N TYR A 58 27.95 -46.74 0.95
CA TYR A 58 27.18 -47.38 -0.11
C TYR A 58 28.13 -48.03 -1.13
N PHE A 59 27.80 -49.24 -1.58
CA PHE A 59 28.69 -50.00 -2.45
C PHE A 59 27.95 -50.97 -3.38
N LYS A 60 28.67 -51.49 -4.38
CA LYS A 60 28.18 -52.56 -5.25
C LYS A 60 28.40 -53.92 -4.56
N ILE A 61 27.34 -54.68 -4.35
CA ILE A 61 27.42 -56.01 -3.68
C ILE A 61 28.12 -57.01 -4.60
N ASP A 62 27.65 -57.13 -5.84
CA ASP A 62 28.25 -57.94 -6.92
C ASP A 62 29.58 -57.28 -7.34
N ALA A 63 30.66 -57.65 -6.68
CA ALA A 63 31.97 -57.02 -6.78
C ALA A 63 32.68 -57.38 -8.08
N ASP A 64 32.46 -58.59 -8.61
CA ASP A 64 33.11 -59.07 -9.84
C ASP A 64 32.26 -58.89 -11.12
N ALA A 65 31.02 -58.42 -10.97
CA ALA A 65 30.09 -58.13 -12.06
C ALA A 65 29.66 -59.36 -12.87
N ASP A 66 29.65 -60.55 -12.26
CA ASP A 66 29.24 -61.79 -12.91
C ASP A 66 27.71 -62.01 -12.93
N GLY A 67 26.96 -61.15 -12.23
CA GLY A 67 25.49 -61.19 -12.15
C GLY A 67 24.94 -62.22 -11.16
N GLU A 68 25.80 -62.88 -10.40
CA GLU A 68 25.48 -63.69 -9.23
C GLU A 68 25.88 -62.94 -7.95
N ILE A 69 25.41 -63.42 -6.80
CA ILE A 69 25.88 -62.94 -5.49
C ILE A 69 26.57 -64.11 -4.82
N GLN A 70 27.86 -63.98 -4.50
CA GLN A 70 28.59 -65.03 -3.79
C GLN A 70 28.56 -64.80 -2.28
N VAL A 71 28.75 -65.87 -1.50
CA VAL A 71 28.73 -65.81 -0.03
C VAL A 71 29.76 -64.80 0.49
N SER A 72 30.93 -64.69 -0.14
CA SER A 72 31.96 -63.69 0.21
C SER A 72 31.49 -62.25 0.04
N GLU A 73 30.64 -61.98 -0.95
CA GLU A 73 30.07 -60.65 -1.22
C GLU A 73 28.95 -60.33 -0.24
N ALA A 74 28.05 -61.29 0.02
CA ALA A 74 26.99 -61.15 1.01
C ALA A 74 27.55 -60.84 2.42
N LEU A 75 28.74 -61.36 2.75
CA LEU A 75 29.45 -61.07 4.01
C LEU A 75 29.96 -59.63 4.13
N GLN A 76 30.06 -58.87 3.04
CA GLN A 76 30.49 -57.47 3.09
C GLN A 76 29.35 -56.50 3.43
N VAL A 77 28.09 -56.94 3.39
CA VAL A 77 26.92 -56.07 3.58
C VAL A 77 26.58 -55.91 5.07
N SER A 78 26.50 -54.65 5.52
CA SER A 78 26.10 -54.28 6.90
C SER A 78 24.68 -53.69 6.98
N GLU A 79 24.22 -52.95 5.97
CA GLU A 79 22.86 -52.43 5.89
C GLU A 79 22.27 -52.78 4.53
N LEU A 80 20.99 -53.18 4.51
CA LEU A 80 20.27 -53.51 3.29
C LEU A 80 18.89 -52.83 3.29
N ASP A 81 18.66 -51.99 2.28
CA ASP A 81 17.40 -51.32 2.00
C ASP A 81 16.79 -51.82 0.68
N ILE A 82 15.87 -52.75 0.82
CA ILE A 82 15.07 -53.34 -0.25
C ILE A 82 13.63 -52.82 -0.21
N SER A 83 13.41 -51.67 0.43
CA SER A 83 12.09 -51.05 0.45
C SER A 83 11.60 -50.71 -0.96
N ASN A 84 10.28 -50.77 -1.11
CA ASN A 84 9.62 -50.62 -2.40
C ASN A 84 8.71 -49.39 -2.41
N ASN A 85 8.68 -48.67 -3.52
CA ASN A 85 7.68 -47.63 -3.78
C ASN A 85 6.42 -48.30 -4.36
N PRO A 86 5.25 -48.24 -3.70
CA PRO A 86 4.04 -48.94 -4.15
C PRO A 86 3.57 -48.59 -5.57
N GLN A 87 3.91 -47.40 -6.07
CA GLN A 87 3.46 -46.89 -7.37
C GLN A 87 4.42 -47.21 -8.51
N THR A 88 5.72 -47.31 -8.23
CA THR A 88 6.77 -47.32 -9.27
C THR A 88 7.82 -48.41 -9.11
N GLY A 89 7.91 -49.04 -7.94
CA GLY A 89 8.94 -50.03 -7.65
C GLY A 89 8.51 -51.47 -7.94
N VAL A 90 9.48 -52.36 -7.98
CA VAL A 90 9.27 -53.79 -8.24
C VAL A 90 9.04 -54.51 -6.91
N ASN A 91 7.85 -55.10 -6.78
CA ASN A 91 7.43 -55.82 -5.59
C ASN A 91 8.30 -57.06 -5.29
N ILE A 92 8.91 -57.14 -4.10
CA ILE A 92 9.68 -58.30 -3.65
C ILE A 92 8.81 -59.21 -2.77
N ALA A 93 8.45 -60.39 -3.26
CA ALA A 93 7.56 -61.32 -2.54
C ALA A 93 8.30 -62.33 -1.62
N ASP A 94 9.59 -62.55 -1.87
CA ASP A 94 10.40 -63.53 -1.15
C ASP A 94 11.87 -63.07 -1.11
N ILE A 95 12.51 -63.23 0.05
CA ILE A 95 13.93 -62.89 0.28
C ILE A 95 14.79 -64.11 0.63
N THR A 96 14.36 -65.30 0.19
CA THR A 96 15.19 -66.52 0.24
C THR A 96 16.59 -66.22 -0.30
N GLY A 97 17.61 -66.59 0.49
CA GLY A 97 19.02 -66.24 0.28
C GLY A 97 19.56 -65.23 1.31
N ILE A 98 18.70 -64.44 1.95
CA ILE A 98 19.09 -63.41 2.93
C ILE A 98 19.90 -63.98 4.11
N ALA A 99 19.70 -65.23 4.48
CA ALA A 99 20.45 -65.91 5.55
C ALA A 99 21.97 -65.94 5.34
N SER A 100 22.45 -65.71 4.10
CA SER A 100 23.89 -65.64 3.78
C SER A 100 24.53 -64.30 4.15
N PHE A 101 23.75 -63.28 4.47
CA PHE A 101 24.20 -61.92 4.80
C PHE A 101 24.48 -61.79 6.31
N THR A 102 25.32 -62.67 6.87
CA THR A 102 25.41 -62.85 8.35
C THR A 102 25.96 -61.65 9.12
N ASN A 103 26.59 -60.68 8.44
CA ASN A 103 27.07 -59.42 9.01
C ASN A 103 26.03 -58.29 8.95
N LEU A 104 24.81 -58.57 8.48
CA LEU A 104 23.75 -57.58 8.35
C LEU A 104 23.27 -57.08 9.72
N VAL A 105 23.35 -55.76 9.91
CA VAL A 105 22.93 -55.00 11.09
C VAL A 105 21.55 -54.37 10.89
N LYS A 106 21.23 -53.93 9.67
CA LYS A 106 19.96 -53.26 9.35
C LYS A 106 19.29 -53.91 8.14
N LEU A 107 18.02 -54.29 8.30
CA LEU A 107 17.16 -54.73 7.20
C LEU A 107 15.93 -53.83 7.11
N ASN A 108 15.81 -53.09 6.00
CA ASN A 108 14.60 -52.35 5.64
C ASN A 108 13.95 -52.98 4.42
N ALA A 109 12.74 -53.52 4.59
CA ALA A 109 11.98 -54.20 3.56
C ALA A 109 10.51 -53.77 3.49
N HIS A 110 10.20 -52.56 3.97
CA HIS A 110 8.84 -52.04 3.99
C HIS A 110 8.22 -51.91 2.57
N HIS A 111 6.89 -51.92 2.50
CA HIS A 111 6.09 -51.81 1.27
C HIS A 111 6.31 -52.91 0.20
N ASN A 112 6.76 -54.08 0.63
CA ASN A 112 6.89 -55.27 -0.21
C ASN A 112 5.81 -56.31 0.12
N GLY A 113 5.40 -57.10 -0.88
CA GLY A 113 4.50 -58.24 -0.74
C GLY A 113 5.16 -59.46 -0.10
N LEU A 114 6.08 -59.26 0.83
CA LEU A 114 6.78 -60.34 1.54
C LEU A 114 5.77 -61.15 2.35
N VAL A 115 5.67 -62.44 2.07
CA VAL A 115 4.81 -63.39 2.81
C VAL A 115 5.64 -64.24 3.78
N GLY A 116 6.89 -64.53 3.43
CA GLY A 116 7.69 -65.59 4.08
C GLY A 116 7.26 -66.98 3.61
N THR A 117 7.94 -68.04 4.07
CA THR A 117 7.65 -69.42 3.62
C THR A 117 7.36 -70.34 4.81
N PRO A 118 6.12 -70.84 5.00
CA PRO A 118 4.90 -70.56 4.22
C PRO A 118 4.16 -69.27 4.64
N ASN A 119 4.52 -68.64 5.76
CA ASN A 119 4.05 -67.30 6.23
C ASN A 119 4.99 -66.71 7.32
N THR A 120 6.18 -67.30 7.45
CA THR A 120 7.17 -66.98 8.48
C THR A 120 8.39 -66.39 7.80
N LEU A 121 8.77 -65.17 8.19
CA LEU A 121 10.05 -64.61 7.84
C LEU A 121 11.08 -65.02 8.90
N ASP A 122 11.91 -65.99 8.56
CA ASP A 122 12.97 -66.49 9.44
C ASP A 122 14.28 -65.74 9.22
N LEU A 123 14.69 -64.98 10.23
CA LEU A 123 15.95 -64.24 10.24
C LEU A 123 16.94 -64.81 11.27
N THR A 124 16.71 -66.01 11.83
CA THR A 124 17.51 -66.61 12.92
C THR A 124 19.02 -66.59 12.69
N MET A 125 19.47 -66.74 11.44
CA MET A 125 20.89 -66.74 11.05
C MET A 125 21.59 -65.36 11.07
N LEU A 126 20.84 -64.25 11.13
CA LEU A 126 21.37 -62.89 11.00
C LEU A 126 21.74 -62.27 12.36
N ASN A 127 22.79 -62.80 12.99
CA ASN A 127 23.12 -62.54 14.40
C ASN A 127 23.46 -61.07 14.74
N GLN A 128 23.84 -60.25 13.75
CA GLN A 128 24.21 -58.85 13.95
C GLN A 128 23.02 -57.88 13.85
N LEU A 129 21.82 -58.36 13.52
CA LEU A 129 20.65 -57.49 13.33
C LEU A 129 20.35 -56.68 14.59
N ASN A 130 20.21 -55.38 14.35
CA ASN A 130 19.81 -54.37 15.32
C ASN A 130 18.47 -53.73 14.93
N TYR A 131 18.27 -53.46 13.63
CA TYR A 131 17.08 -52.81 13.10
C TYR A 131 16.39 -53.68 12.05
N ILE A 132 15.07 -53.87 12.21
CA ILE A 132 14.23 -54.59 11.25
C ILE A 132 12.98 -53.76 10.95
N ASN A 133 12.72 -53.51 9.67
CA ASN A 133 11.47 -52.93 9.21
C ASN A 133 10.84 -53.78 8.10
N VAL A 134 9.70 -54.38 8.42
CA VAL A 134 8.83 -55.15 7.51
C VAL A 134 7.39 -54.63 7.58
N THR A 135 7.20 -53.32 7.77
CA THR A 135 5.88 -52.69 7.71
C THR A 135 5.31 -52.74 6.29
N ASN A 136 3.98 -52.73 6.17
CA ASN A 136 3.29 -52.85 4.88
C ASN A 136 3.75 -54.07 4.06
N THR A 137 3.90 -55.21 4.75
CA THR A 137 4.14 -56.52 4.17
C THR A 137 3.02 -57.51 4.54
N SER A 138 3.09 -58.70 3.96
CA SER A 138 2.18 -59.82 4.25
C SER A 138 2.78 -60.84 5.22
N VAL A 139 3.87 -60.50 5.91
CA VAL A 139 4.52 -61.36 6.91
C VAL A 139 3.57 -61.56 8.09
N VAL A 140 3.25 -62.81 8.41
CA VAL A 140 2.39 -63.16 9.55
C VAL A 140 3.21 -63.43 10.80
N THR A 141 4.34 -64.14 10.65
CA THR A 141 5.26 -64.45 11.75
C THR A 141 6.67 -63.96 11.42
N LEU A 142 7.27 -63.18 12.32
CA LEU A 142 8.70 -62.81 12.26
C LEU A 142 9.48 -63.68 13.26
N ASN A 143 10.44 -64.48 12.78
CA ASN A 143 11.29 -65.30 13.65
C ASN A 143 12.71 -64.72 13.76
N LEU A 144 13.06 -64.23 14.95
CA LEU A 144 14.35 -63.64 15.27
C LEU A 144 15.23 -64.57 16.13
N GLY A 145 14.67 -65.61 16.78
CA GLY A 145 15.41 -66.46 17.71
C GLY A 145 16.07 -65.66 18.84
N ALA A 146 17.24 -66.10 19.33
CA ALA A 146 17.91 -65.54 20.50
C ALA A 146 18.95 -64.43 20.19
N LYS A 147 18.62 -63.48 19.30
CA LYS A 147 19.57 -62.41 18.90
C LYS A 147 19.86 -61.43 20.05
N PRO A 148 21.12 -61.08 20.32
CA PRO A 148 21.45 -60.23 21.46
C PRO A 148 21.24 -58.73 21.21
N ASN A 149 21.24 -58.27 19.95
CA ASN A 149 21.47 -56.85 19.61
C ASN A 149 20.26 -56.11 19.00
N VAL A 150 19.08 -56.73 18.90
CA VAL A 150 17.91 -56.08 18.27
C VAL A 150 17.43 -54.92 19.14
N GLN A 151 17.39 -53.71 18.57
CA GLN A 151 16.91 -52.49 19.23
C GLN A 151 15.60 -51.97 18.64
N THR A 152 15.33 -52.21 17.36
CA THR A 152 14.10 -51.76 16.68
C THR A 152 13.46 -52.87 15.88
N ILE A 153 12.18 -53.10 16.14
CA ILE A 153 11.32 -54.02 15.37
C ILE A 153 10.11 -53.24 14.88
N MET A 154 9.92 -53.17 13.56
CA MET A 154 8.73 -52.61 12.95
C MET A 154 8.09 -53.67 12.04
N VAL A 155 6.86 -54.06 12.36
CA VAL A 155 6.08 -55.06 11.62
C VAL A 155 4.74 -54.47 11.19
N GLY A 156 4.24 -54.91 10.03
CA GLY A 156 2.97 -54.42 9.49
C GLY A 156 1.75 -55.04 10.16
N SER A 157 0.57 -54.57 9.75
CA SER A 157 -0.73 -55.04 10.22
C SER A 157 -1.05 -56.50 9.87
N SER A 158 -0.28 -57.16 9.00
CA SER A 158 -0.43 -58.62 8.76
C SER A 158 0.26 -59.48 9.82
N CYS A 159 1.25 -58.92 10.55
CA CYS A 159 2.08 -59.68 11.47
C CYS A 159 1.39 -59.85 12.81
N SER A 160 1.08 -61.09 13.18
CA SER A 160 0.44 -61.44 14.45
C SER A 160 1.41 -62.01 15.47
N THR A 161 2.62 -62.42 15.07
CA THR A 161 3.56 -63.15 15.93
C THR A 161 5.02 -62.75 15.66
N VAL A 162 5.77 -62.50 16.73
CA VAL A 162 7.22 -62.20 16.73
C VAL A 162 7.91 -63.18 17.69
N LEU A 163 8.61 -64.17 17.14
CA LEU A 163 9.39 -65.14 17.91
C LEU A 163 10.78 -64.55 18.20
N TYR A 164 10.93 -63.94 19.37
CA TYR A 164 12.19 -63.33 19.80
C TYR A 164 12.62 -63.85 21.18
N ASP A 165 13.48 -64.88 21.17
CA ASP A 165 13.92 -65.69 22.32
C ASP A 165 15.22 -65.19 22.96
N SER A 166 15.42 -63.88 23.07
CA SER A 166 16.69 -63.33 23.54
C SER A 166 16.70 -63.07 25.05
N PRO A 167 17.52 -63.80 25.84
CA PRO A 167 17.65 -63.53 27.28
C PRO A 167 18.40 -62.23 27.60
N THR A 168 19.10 -61.65 26.61
CA THR A 168 19.85 -60.38 26.71
C THR A 168 19.26 -59.32 25.79
N ALA A 169 17.94 -59.35 25.55
CA ALA A 169 17.26 -58.46 24.61
C ALA A 169 17.51 -56.97 24.89
N THR A 170 17.90 -56.22 23.86
CA THR A 170 18.14 -54.76 23.90
C THR A 170 17.04 -53.93 23.23
N LEU A 171 15.84 -54.51 23.04
CA LEU A 171 14.76 -53.89 22.28
C LEU A 171 14.29 -52.58 22.94
N LYS A 172 14.34 -51.48 22.18
CA LYS A 172 13.96 -50.14 22.62
C LYS A 172 12.68 -49.64 21.94
N VAL A 173 12.47 -49.98 20.68
CA VAL A 173 11.34 -49.50 19.86
C VAL A 173 10.62 -50.68 19.24
N PHE A 174 9.30 -50.74 19.43
CA PHE A 174 8.43 -51.70 18.77
C PHE A 174 7.28 -50.99 18.06
N THR A 175 7.07 -51.34 16.79
CA THR A 175 5.89 -50.94 16.00
C THR A 175 5.20 -52.17 15.44
N GLY A 176 3.89 -52.33 15.67
CA GLY A 176 3.13 -53.45 15.12
C GLY A 176 1.81 -53.72 15.84
N LYS A 177 1.19 -54.87 15.58
CA LYS A 177 -0.06 -55.25 16.28
C LYS A 177 0.21 -55.57 17.76
N ALA A 178 -0.80 -55.39 18.61
CA ALA A 178 -0.75 -55.78 20.02
C ALA A 178 -0.33 -57.25 20.20
N ASN A 179 -0.95 -58.18 19.45
CA ASN A 179 -0.63 -59.61 19.55
C ASN A 179 0.81 -59.94 19.14
N ALA A 180 1.37 -59.20 18.17
CA ALA A 180 2.77 -59.38 17.75
C ALA A 180 3.72 -58.96 18.89
N PHE A 181 3.46 -57.83 19.54
CA PHE A 181 4.21 -57.40 20.72
C PHE A 181 4.13 -58.42 21.87
N LEU A 182 2.91 -58.86 22.20
CA LEU A 182 2.65 -59.78 23.31
C LEU A 182 3.25 -61.18 23.09
N SER A 183 3.54 -61.55 21.84
CA SER A 183 4.15 -62.83 21.49
C SER A 183 5.68 -62.88 21.67
N ILE A 184 6.33 -61.76 21.97
CA ILE A 184 7.78 -61.70 22.19
C ILE A 184 8.16 -62.53 23.42
N ASN A 185 9.06 -63.49 23.23
CA ASN A 185 9.59 -64.27 24.33
C ASN A 185 10.51 -63.38 25.20
N TYR A 186 10.48 -63.59 26.52
CA TYR A 186 11.15 -62.70 27.49
C TYR A 186 10.69 -61.24 27.48
N LEU A 187 9.50 -60.92 26.94
CA LEU A 187 8.92 -59.56 26.95
C LEU A 187 9.09 -58.85 28.32
N LYS A 188 8.87 -59.59 29.42
CA LYS A 188 9.01 -59.12 30.81
C LYS A 188 10.42 -58.65 31.23
N ARG A 189 11.45 -58.86 30.41
CA ARG A 189 12.84 -58.46 30.66
C ARG A 189 13.30 -57.33 29.73
N ILE A 190 12.45 -56.91 28.80
CA ILE A 190 12.77 -55.88 27.82
C ILE A 190 12.54 -54.51 28.45
N ALA A 191 13.50 -53.60 28.31
CA ALA A 191 13.38 -52.22 28.76
C ALA A 191 13.01 -51.30 27.59
N LEU A 192 11.77 -51.39 27.13
CA LEU A 192 11.26 -50.64 25.99
C LEU A 192 11.22 -49.13 26.30
N GLU A 193 11.54 -48.30 25.30
CA GLU A 193 11.45 -46.83 25.36
C GLU A 193 10.23 -46.31 24.59
N GLU A 194 9.84 -46.97 23.49
CA GLU A 194 8.73 -46.56 22.61
C GLU A 194 7.90 -47.77 22.15
N LEU A 195 6.58 -47.66 22.28
CA LEU A 195 5.62 -48.66 21.82
C LEU A 195 4.58 -48.02 20.91
N HIS A 196 4.53 -48.46 19.65
CA HIS A 196 3.55 -48.06 18.65
C HIS A 196 2.69 -49.28 18.27
N VAL A 197 1.45 -49.28 18.73
CA VAL A 197 0.47 -50.31 18.42
C VAL A 197 -0.38 -49.82 17.25
N THR A 198 -0.27 -50.49 16.11
CA THR A 198 -0.93 -50.09 14.85
C THR A 198 -2.23 -50.83 14.58
N ASP A 199 -2.50 -51.89 15.34
CA ASP A 199 -3.76 -52.65 15.26
C ASP A 199 -3.98 -53.53 16.51
N GLY A 200 -5.23 -53.72 16.91
CA GLY A 200 -5.64 -54.52 18.07
C GLY A 200 -6.86 -53.96 18.81
N ILE A 201 -7.82 -54.84 19.13
CA ILE A 201 -9.08 -54.49 19.84
C ILE A 201 -8.90 -54.59 21.37
N THR A 202 -7.82 -55.16 21.88
CA THR A 202 -7.60 -55.31 23.34
C THR A 202 -6.11 -55.33 23.66
N PHE A 203 -5.68 -54.55 24.66
CA PHE A 203 -4.29 -54.49 25.09
C PHE A 203 -4.19 -54.72 26.62
N PRO A 204 -3.54 -55.80 27.10
CA PRO A 204 -3.42 -56.07 28.52
C PRO A 204 -2.42 -55.12 29.18
N PHE A 205 -2.90 -54.19 29.99
CA PHE A 205 -2.06 -53.16 30.62
C PHE A 205 -0.95 -53.76 31.50
N ASP A 206 -1.22 -54.92 32.07
CA ASP A 206 -0.30 -55.76 32.84
C ASP A 206 1.01 -56.11 32.09
N ALA A 207 1.01 -56.04 30.74
CA ALA A 207 2.23 -56.21 29.94
C ALA A 207 3.21 -55.04 30.11
N LEU A 208 2.72 -53.83 30.41
CA LEU A 208 3.54 -52.63 30.53
C LEU A 208 4.35 -52.58 31.83
N LYS A 209 3.97 -53.33 32.87
CA LYS A 209 4.63 -53.30 34.20
C LYS A 209 6.10 -53.71 34.22
N TYR A 210 6.62 -54.17 33.09
CA TYR A 210 8.01 -54.57 32.95
C TYR A 210 8.85 -53.55 32.16
N HIS A 211 8.22 -52.51 31.62
CA HIS A 211 8.81 -51.54 30.70
C HIS A 211 8.96 -50.16 31.35
N THR A 212 9.65 -50.07 32.49
CA THR A 212 9.75 -48.83 33.30
C THR A 212 10.43 -47.64 32.59
N ASN A 213 11.12 -47.89 31.48
CA ASN A 213 11.78 -46.87 30.65
C ASN A 213 10.87 -46.30 29.54
N LEU A 214 9.62 -46.77 29.45
CA LEU A 214 8.69 -46.37 28.40
C LEU A 214 8.39 -44.87 28.48
N LYS A 215 8.64 -44.16 27.39
CA LYS A 215 8.44 -42.71 27.22
C LYS A 215 7.29 -42.40 26.26
N ILE A 216 7.13 -43.20 25.20
CA ILE A 216 6.09 -43.02 24.18
C ILE A 216 5.20 -44.24 24.16
N LEU A 217 3.90 -44.01 24.28
CA LEU A 217 2.86 -45.00 24.09
C LEU A 217 1.87 -44.48 23.05
N ASP A 218 1.87 -45.11 21.88
CA ASP A 218 1.07 -44.72 20.73
C ASP A 218 0.22 -45.91 20.31
N PHE A 219 -1.10 -45.72 20.29
CA PHE A 219 -2.07 -46.75 19.93
C PHE A 219 -2.72 -46.51 18.56
N ASP A 220 -2.14 -45.65 17.73
CA ASP A 220 -2.69 -45.24 16.45
C ASP A 220 -4.06 -44.56 16.57
N ILE A 221 -4.06 -43.27 16.27
CA ILE A 221 -5.21 -42.41 16.42
C ILE A 221 -6.26 -42.60 15.32
N ASP A 222 -5.88 -43.16 14.16
CA ASP A 222 -6.74 -43.32 12.97
C ASP A 222 -7.44 -44.69 12.92
N MET A 223 -7.43 -45.47 14.01
CA MET A 223 -8.12 -46.75 14.04
C MET A 223 -9.66 -46.59 14.06
N TYR A 224 -10.29 -46.52 12.87
CA TYR A 224 -11.71 -46.22 12.64
C TYR A 224 -12.76 -47.17 13.28
N TYR A 225 -12.36 -48.33 13.82
CA TYR A 225 -13.29 -49.38 14.29
C TYR A 225 -12.99 -49.90 15.70
N VAL A 226 -12.26 -49.15 16.53
CA VAL A 226 -11.93 -49.60 17.88
C VAL A 226 -13.13 -49.44 18.80
N ASN A 227 -13.89 -50.53 18.96
CA ASN A 227 -14.62 -50.77 20.20
C ASN A 227 -13.57 -51.06 21.28
N ASP A 228 -13.21 -50.02 22.03
CA ASP A 228 -12.38 -50.01 23.25
C ASP A 228 -10.93 -50.53 23.11
N ILE A 229 -9.93 -49.66 23.31
CA ILE A 229 -8.68 -50.13 23.94
C ILE A 229 -9.03 -50.44 25.39
N ASN A 230 -9.45 -51.68 25.63
CA ASN A 230 -9.80 -52.16 26.95
C ASN A 230 -8.52 -52.53 27.71
N PHE A 231 -8.16 -51.70 28.69
CA PHE A 231 -7.07 -51.97 29.63
C PHE A 231 -7.52 -53.00 30.65
N THR A 232 -7.43 -54.28 30.30
CA THR A 232 -7.71 -55.36 31.25
C THR A 232 -6.54 -55.55 32.22
N ASN A 233 -6.86 -55.91 33.48
CA ASN A 233 -5.91 -56.36 34.51
C ASN A 233 -5.00 -55.29 35.16
N TYR A 234 -5.37 -54.00 35.17
CA TYR A 234 -4.68 -53.02 36.00
C TYR A 234 -5.00 -53.20 37.50
N ASN A 235 -3.97 -53.22 38.34
CA ASN A 235 -4.09 -53.21 39.80
C ASN A 235 -3.46 -51.93 40.38
N PRO A 236 -4.26 -51.01 40.95
CA PRO A 236 -3.76 -49.76 41.53
C PRO A 236 -2.74 -49.92 42.66
N LEU A 237 -2.72 -51.08 43.33
CA LEU A 237 -1.80 -51.32 44.45
C LEU A 237 -0.36 -51.62 44.00
N ASP A 238 -0.15 -51.94 42.72
CA ASP A 238 1.16 -52.26 42.15
C ASP A 238 1.89 -51.02 41.57
N ASN A 239 1.50 -49.81 41.99
CA ASN A 239 1.86 -48.50 41.41
C ASN A 239 3.37 -48.18 41.24
N PRO A 240 4.36 -48.71 41.99
CA PRO A 240 5.78 -48.48 41.63
C PRO A 240 6.30 -49.44 40.52
N VAL A 241 5.53 -50.46 40.13
CA VAL A 241 5.94 -51.47 39.14
C VAL A 241 5.60 -51.02 37.72
N TYR A 242 4.57 -50.19 37.53
CA TYR A 242 4.18 -49.71 36.21
C TYR A 242 5.02 -48.52 35.72
N PRO A 243 5.13 -48.32 34.39
CA PRO A 243 5.89 -47.20 33.84
C PRO A 243 5.23 -45.87 34.22
N ASN A 244 6.00 -45.02 34.89
CA ASN A 244 5.60 -43.65 35.27
C ASN A 244 6.35 -42.58 34.48
N ASN A 245 7.22 -42.97 33.54
CA ASN A 245 8.05 -42.08 32.71
C ASN A 245 7.42 -41.75 31.35
N ILE A 246 6.17 -42.16 31.13
CA ILE A 246 5.46 -41.91 29.87
C ILE A 246 5.25 -40.40 29.73
N LYS A 247 5.83 -39.83 28.68
CA LYS A 247 5.77 -38.40 28.32
C LYS A 247 4.78 -38.13 27.20
N THR A 248 4.60 -39.08 26.29
CA THR A 248 3.70 -38.95 25.13
C THR A 248 2.70 -40.10 25.11
N LEU A 249 1.43 -39.75 24.98
CA LEU A 249 0.32 -40.70 24.82
C LEU A 249 -0.51 -40.30 23.61
N ILE A 250 -0.62 -41.20 22.65
CA ILE A 250 -1.53 -41.10 21.51
C ILE A 250 -2.53 -42.24 21.63
N THR A 251 -3.82 -41.93 21.75
CA THR A 251 -4.85 -42.96 21.98
C THR A 251 -6.17 -42.61 21.29
N PRO A 252 -6.83 -43.56 20.61
CA PRO A 252 -8.13 -43.31 20.02
C PRO A 252 -9.23 -43.03 21.06
N VAL A 253 -9.08 -43.46 22.32
CA VAL A 253 -10.10 -43.23 23.37
C VAL A 253 -9.45 -42.95 24.72
N LEU A 254 -9.99 -41.98 25.47
CA LEU A 254 -9.76 -41.79 26.90
C LEU A 254 -10.97 -42.33 27.69
N ASN A 255 -10.83 -43.50 28.30
CA ASN A 255 -11.87 -44.14 29.13
C ASN A 255 -11.50 -44.15 30.63
N GLN A 256 -12.47 -44.47 31.49
CA GLN A 256 -12.27 -44.55 32.96
C GLN A 256 -11.35 -45.70 33.39
N GLN A 257 -11.05 -46.66 32.51
CA GLN A 257 -10.17 -47.79 32.82
C GLN A 257 -8.69 -47.42 32.67
N LEU A 258 -8.36 -46.27 32.07
CA LEU A 258 -7.00 -45.75 32.03
C LEU A 258 -6.51 -45.48 33.46
N PRO A 259 -5.32 -45.97 33.83
CA PRO A 259 -4.71 -45.71 35.13
C PRO A 259 -4.08 -44.31 35.16
N ILE A 260 -4.93 -43.29 35.27
CA ILE A 260 -4.58 -41.87 35.20
C ILE A 260 -3.42 -41.49 36.13
N ALA A 261 -3.29 -42.14 37.29
CA ALA A 261 -2.19 -41.92 38.23
C ALA A 261 -0.79 -42.19 37.63
N LEU A 262 -0.68 -43.00 36.57
CA LEU A 262 0.59 -43.28 35.88
C LEU A 262 0.97 -42.22 34.85
N PHE A 263 0.03 -41.37 34.45
CA PHE A 263 0.23 -40.35 33.43
C PHE A 263 0.42 -38.94 34.01
N GLN A 264 0.79 -38.82 35.29
CA GLN A 264 1.06 -37.52 35.92
C GLN A 264 2.26 -36.78 35.29
N ASN A 265 3.20 -37.51 34.68
CA ASN A 265 4.38 -36.96 34.00
C ASN A 265 4.17 -36.72 32.49
N LEU A 266 2.93 -36.86 32.01
CA LEU A 266 2.61 -36.71 30.60
C LEU A 266 2.82 -35.25 30.16
N GLU A 267 3.63 -35.06 29.12
CA GLU A 267 3.92 -33.76 28.51
C GLU A 267 3.12 -33.56 27.20
N SER A 268 2.73 -34.65 26.52
CA SER A 268 1.97 -34.62 25.25
C SER A 268 0.85 -35.67 25.24
N LEU A 269 -0.36 -35.22 24.88
CA LEU A 269 -1.56 -36.05 24.81
C LEU A 269 -2.30 -35.77 23.50
N THR A 270 -2.53 -36.81 22.71
CA THR A 270 -3.38 -36.77 21.52
C THR A 270 -4.46 -37.84 21.64
N PHE A 271 -5.73 -37.45 21.46
CA PHE A 271 -6.82 -38.42 21.48
C PHE A 271 -8.02 -38.03 20.64
N ASN A 272 -8.85 -39.00 20.27
CA ASN A 272 -10.13 -38.71 19.62
C ASN A 272 -11.15 -38.32 20.70
N SER A 273 -11.62 -37.08 20.63
CA SER A 273 -12.66 -36.56 21.52
C SER A 273 -14.04 -37.15 21.22
N ILE A 274 -14.21 -37.86 20.09
CA ILE A 274 -15.49 -38.45 19.65
C ILE A 274 -15.27 -39.93 19.38
N ALA A 275 -15.78 -40.80 20.26
CA ALA A 275 -15.84 -42.23 20.00
C ALA A 275 -17.22 -42.77 20.38
N GLY A 276 -17.80 -43.46 19.42
CA GLY A 276 -19.13 -43.98 19.50
C GLY A 276 -19.19 -45.30 20.22
N SER A 277 -19.81 -45.30 21.38
CA SER A 277 -20.76 -46.35 21.77
C SER A 277 -21.47 -45.91 23.03
N GLN A 278 -22.65 -46.45 23.24
CA GLN A 278 -23.46 -46.43 24.46
C GLN A 278 -22.77 -46.90 25.76
N TYR A 279 -21.43 -46.97 25.81
CA TYR A 279 -20.61 -47.46 26.94
C TYR A 279 -19.49 -46.53 27.40
N LEU A 280 -19.33 -45.31 26.84
CA LEU A 280 -18.21 -44.41 27.14
C LEU A 280 -18.65 -43.16 27.91
N THR A 281 -18.61 -43.20 29.25
CA THR A 281 -18.60 -41.98 30.06
C THR A 281 -17.19 -41.39 30.03
N GLN A 282 -16.93 -40.63 28.97
CA GLN A 282 -15.68 -39.90 28.73
C GLN A 282 -15.57 -38.76 29.75
N VAL A 283 -14.46 -38.71 30.51
CA VAL A 283 -14.18 -37.58 31.39
C VAL A 283 -12.69 -37.25 31.29
N PHE A 284 -12.25 -36.69 30.15
CA PHE A 284 -10.99 -35.97 30.14
C PHE A 284 -11.10 -34.85 31.19
N GLN A 285 -10.32 -34.98 32.25
CA GLN A 285 -10.24 -34.01 33.34
C GLN A 285 -8.84 -33.40 33.28
N PRO A 286 -8.70 -32.13 32.87
CA PRO A 286 -7.39 -31.50 32.72
C PRO A 286 -6.53 -31.53 33.99
N SER A 287 -7.16 -31.49 35.18
CA SER A 287 -6.47 -31.60 36.48
C SER A 287 -5.68 -32.90 36.67
N ASN A 288 -5.98 -33.94 35.90
CA ASN A 288 -5.26 -35.20 35.92
C ASN A 288 -3.92 -35.19 35.18
N PHE A 289 -3.64 -34.15 34.39
CA PHE A 289 -2.46 -34.05 33.52
C PHE A 289 -1.70 -32.73 33.78
N PRO A 290 -1.20 -32.48 35.01
CA PRO A 290 -0.69 -31.16 35.42
C PRO A 290 0.58 -30.70 34.67
N ASN A 291 1.32 -31.62 34.06
CA ASN A 291 2.58 -31.33 33.33
C ASN A 291 2.39 -31.24 31.80
N LEU A 292 1.15 -31.24 31.33
CA LEU A 292 0.86 -31.28 29.90
C LEU A 292 1.28 -29.96 29.22
N LYS A 293 2.08 -30.07 28.16
CA LYS A 293 2.53 -28.98 27.29
C LYS A 293 1.83 -28.99 25.94
N TYR A 294 1.49 -30.17 25.42
CA TYR A 294 0.79 -30.35 24.15
C TYR A 294 -0.50 -31.13 24.36
N LEU A 295 -1.62 -30.56 23.91
CA LEU A 295 -2.92 -31.21 23.91
C LEU A 295 -3.55 -31.13 22.51
N GLU A 296 -3.78 -32.29 21.90
CA GLU A 296 -4.56 -32.40 20.67
C GLU A 296 -5.81 -33.26 20.90
N MET A 297 -6.96 -32.68 20.53
CA MET A 297 -8.26 -33.33 20.59
C MET A 297 -8.80 -33.48 19.17
N ARG A 298 -8.68 -34.68 18.60
CA ARG A 298 -9.22 -34.99 17.27
C ARG A 298 -10.73 -35.23 17.34
N ARG A 299 -11.51 -34.50 16.57
CA ARG A 299 -12.96 -34.61 16.45
C ARG A 299 -13.26 -35.51 15.25
N GLY A 300 -13.70 -36.73 15.53
CA GLY A 300 -13.99 -37.75 14.50
C GLY A 300 -15.30 -37.53 13.75
N SER A 301 -15.49 -38.30 12.66
CA SER A 301 -16.70 -38.35 11.84
C SER A 301 -17.62 -39.49 12.29
N GLY A 302 -18.84 -39.17 12.70
CA GLY A 302 -19.87 -40.17 13.01
C GLY A 302 -21.03 -39.63 13.88
N ASP A 303 -22.16 -40.35 13.88
CA ASP A 303 -23.39 -40.13 14.69
C ASP A 303 -23.16 -40.34 16.20
N LEU A 304 -22.19 -39.65 16.80
CA LEU A 304 -21.70 -39.98 18.14
C LEU A 304 -21.71 -38.71 19.01
N SER A 305 -22.64 -38.67 19.96
CA SER A 305 -22.82 -37.58 20.92
C SER A 305 -21.61 -37.47 21.85
N GLY A 306 -20.82 -36.40 21.74
CA GLY A 306 -19.81 -36.05 22.77
C GLY A 306 -20.46 -35.72 24.12
N THR A 307 -19.70 -35.76 25.22
CA THR A 307 -20.19 -35.49 26.59
C THR A 307 -19.58 -34.25 27.24
N ILE A 308 -18.60 -33.60 26.60
CA ILE A 308 -17.93 -32.41 27.15
C ILE A 308 -18.62 -31.16 26.64
N ALA A 309 -19.43 -30.53 27.48
CA ALA A 309 -20.03 -29.23 27.19
C ALA A 309 -19.05 -28.07 27.46
N THR A 310 -18.30 -28.16 28.55
CA THR A 310 -17.33 -27.15 28.97
C THR A 310 -15.97 -27.81 29.14
N LEU A 311 -14.97 -27.33 28.39
CA LEU A 311 -13.59 -27.76 28.54
C LEU A 311 -12.81 -26.72 29.36
N ASP A 312 -12.62 -27.00 30.65
CA ASP A 312 -11.85 -26.12 31.53
C ASP A 312 -10.36 -26.48 31.54
N LEU A 313 -9.58 -25.75 30.72
CA LEU A 313 -8.14 -25.94 30.63
C LEU A 313 -7.38 -25.28 31.77
N THR A 314 -8.01 -24.52 32.68
CA THR A 314 -7.36 -23.80 33.79
C THR A 314 -6.30 -24.63 34.55
N PRO A 315 -6.51 -25.93 34.84
CA PRO A 315 -5.51 -26.75 35.54
C PRO A 315 -4.20 -27.00 34.77
N LEU A 316 -4.18 -26.84 33.45
CA LEU A 316 -2.99 -27.09 32.62
C LEU A 316 -2.09 -25.85 32.57
N THR A 317 -1.32 -25.63 33.62
CA THR A 317 -0.48 -24.42 33.76
C THR A 317 0.76 -24.43 32.86
N HIS A 318 1.16 -25.60 32.35
CA HIS A 318 2.31 -25.78 31.46
C HIS A 318 1.93 -25.86 29.97
N LEU A 319 0.65 -25.68 29.63
CA LEU A 319 0.16 -25.87 28.26
C LEU A 319 0.77 -24.82 27.31
N GLU A 320 1.52 -25.28 26.32
CA GLU A 320 2.17 -24.48 25.27
C GLU A 320 1.38 -24.52 23.95
N THR A 321 0.74 -25.66 23.65
CA THR A 321 0.00 -25.89 22.42
C THR A 321 -1.34 -26.57 22.70
N PHE A 322 -2.41 -26.01 22.14
CA PHE A 322 -3.75 -26.58 22.14
C PHE A 322 -4.30 -26.67 20.73
N ILE A 323 -4.72 -27.87 20.33
CA ILE A 323 -5.25 -28.15 19.00
C ILE A 323 -6.57 -28.92 19.12
N THR A 324 -7.59 -28.48 18.38
CA THR A 324 -8.69 -29.34 17.97
C THR A 324 -8.59 -29.56 16.47
N SER A 325 -8.48 -30.81 16.03
CA SER A 325 -8.39 -31.16 14.60
C SER A 325 -9.58 -32.02 14.19
N GLY A 326 -10.00 -31.99 12.92
CA GLY A 326 -11.17 -32.73 12.43
C GLY A 326 -10.81 -33.91 11.54
N GLY A 327 -11.55 -35.02 11.62
CA GLY A 327 -11.59 -36.08 10.61
C GLY A 327 -13.03 -36.31 10.15
N GLY A 328 -13.36 -36.00 8.88
CA GLY A 328 -14.67 -36.20 8.21
C GLY A 328 -15.87 -35.42 8.79
N PRO A 329 -17.04 -35.33 8.11
CA PRO A 329 -18.18 -34.51 8.55
C PRO A 329 -18.80 -35.01 9.87
N ILE A 330 -19.31 -34.09 10.71
CA ILE A 330 -20.04 -34.39 11.97
C ILE A 330 -21.54 -34.36 11.66
N SER A 331 -22.33 -35.34 12.11
CA SER A 331 -23.79 -35.28 11.92
C SER A 331 -24.45 -34.17 12.77
N PRO A 332 -25.51 -33.50 12.30
CA PRO A 332 -26.24 -32.50 13.07
C PRO A 332 -26.70 -33.03 14.43
N GLY A 333 -26.44 -32.30 15.53
CA GLY A 333 -26.85 -32.70 16.89
C GLY A 333 -25.83 -33.54 17.66
N HIS A 334 -24.66 -33.81 17.09
CA HIS A 334 -23.59 -34.60 17.71
C HIS A 334 -22.43 -33.77 18.28
N GLU A 335 -22.45 -32.45 18.07
CA GLU A 335 -21.50 -31.53 18.68
C GLU A 335 -22.03 -31.04 20.04
N THR A 336 -21.23 -31.20 21.09
CA THR A 336 -21.64 -30.85 22.46
C THR A 336 -20.77 -29.80 23.12
N LEU A 337 -19.56 -29.53 22.61
CA LEU A 337 -18.68 -28.51 23.18
C LEU A 337 -19.32 -27.15 22.96
N SER A 338 -19.58 -26.41 24.04
CA SER A 338 -20.19 -25.09 24.00
C SER A 338 -19.27 -23.99 24.52
N THR A 339 -18.15 -24.34 25.16
CA THR A 339 -17.15 -23.37 25.61
C THR A 339 -15.82 -24.04 25.97
N ILE A 340 -14.72 -23.30 25.77
CA ILE A 340 -13.39 -23.62 26.27
C ILE A 340 -12.96 -22.51 27.22
N ILE A 341 -12.58 -22.87 28.45
CA ILE A 341 -12.04 -21.92 29.43
C ILE A 341 -10.52 -22.06 29.43
N PHE A 342 -9.83 -21.12 28.79
CA PHE A 342 -8.37 -21.08 28.78
C PHE A 342 -7.81 -20.58 30.12
N GLY A 343 -8.47 -19.62 30.78
CA GLY A 343 -7.96 -19.01 32.01
C GLY A 343 -6.64 -18.24 31.79
N ASN A 344 -5.84 -18.10 32.84
CA ASN A 344 -4.55 -17.41 32.76
C ASN A 344 -3.43 -18.40 32.38
N LYS A 345 -2.89 -18.30 31.16
CA LYS A 345 -1.87 -19.20 30.61
C LYS A 345 -0.77 -18.42 29.88
N PRO A 346 0.25 -17.93 30.61
CA PRO A 346 1.39 -17.26 29.99
C PRO A 346 2.30 -18.22 29.20
N THR A 347 2.14 -19.53 29.34
CA THR A 347 2.89 -20.56 28.61
C THR A 347 2.31 -20.86 27.23
N LEU A 348 1.02 -20.55 27.01
CA LEU A 348 0.31 -20.91 25.78
C LEU A 348 0.77 -20.03 24.61
N LYS A 349 1.24 -20.69 23.54
CA LYS A 349 1.79 -20.09 22.33
C LYS A 349 0.97 -20.39 21.08
N THR A 350 0.39 -21.58 21.00
CA THR A 350 -0.31 -22.04 19.80
C THR A 350 -1.72 -22.49 20.15
N VAL A 351 -2.71 -21.93 19.45
CA VAL A 351 -4.11 -22.34 19.53
C VAL A 351 -4.62 -22.57 18.11
N ASP A 352 -5.00 -23.80 17.79
CA ASP A 352 -5.70 -24.16 16.54
C ASP A 352 -7.05 -24.78 16.91
N ILE A 353 -8.14 -24.06 16.66
CA ILE A 353 -9.49 -24.55 16.93
C ILE A 353 -10.16 -24.85 15.59
N ASN A 354 -10.22 -26.13 15.23
CA ASN A 354 -11.02 -26.58 14.10
C ASN A 354 -12.47 -26.88 14.51
N ARG A 355 -13.41 -26.48 13.66
CA ARG A 355 -14.88 -26.60 13.77
C ARG A 355 -15.50 -25.88 14.96
N ILE A 356 -15.17 -24.62 15.20
CA ILE A 356 -15.64 -23.91 16.40
C ILE A 356 -17.18 -23.91 16.54
N PRO A 357 -17.75 -24.52 17.59
CA PRO A 357 -19.20 -24.64 17.75
C PRO A 357 -19.82 -23.59 18.71
N PHE A 358 -19.07 -22.57 19.13
CA PHE A 358 -19.48 -21.59 20.12
C PHE A 358 -19.00 -20.17 19.81
N GLU A 359 -19.70 -19.18 20.37
CA GLU A 359 -19.57 -17.77 19.96
C GLU A 359 -18.36 -17.03 20.55
N ASN A 360 -17.71 -17.54 21.60
CA ASN A 360 -16.70 -16.79 22.35
C ASN A 360 -15.41 -17.59 22.57
N VAL A 361 -14.27 -16.99 22.19
CA VAL A 361 -12.92 -17.48 22.46
C VAL A 361 -12.21 -16.43 23.32
N ASP A 362 -12.12 -16.67 24.63
CA ASP A 362 -11.44 -15.76 25.57
C ASP A 362 -9.99 -16.20 25.81
N LEU A 363 -9.06 -15.44 25.24
CA LEU A 363 -7.61 -15.55 25.38
C LEU A 363 -7.01 -14.34 26.11
N SER A 364 -7.82 -13.55 26.81
CA SER A 364 -7.38 -12.34 27.52
C SER A 364 -6.30 -12.62 28.59
N GLY A 365 -6.30 -13.82 29.16
CA GLY A 365 -5.29 -14.33 30.09
C GLY A 365 -4.07 -15.00 29.43
N CYS A 366 -3.95 -14.98 28.10
CA CYS A 366 -2.91 -15.70 27.35
C CYS A 366 -2.05 -14.70 26.53
N PRO A 367 -1.11 -13.96 27.16
CA PRO A 367 -0.39 -12.88 26.48
C PRO A 367 0.63 -13.36 25.42
N ASN A 368 1.08 -14.61 25.50
CA ASN A 368 2.19 -15.12 24.67
C ASN A 368 1.73 -15.99 23.49
N ILE A 369 0.47 -15.88 23.06
CA ILE A 369 0.00 -16.52 21.83
C ILE A 369 0.80 -15.97 20.65
N GLU A 370 1.45 -16.84 19.91
CA GLU A 370 2.22 -16.56 18.68
C GLU A 370 1.41 -16.97 17.44
N TYR A 371 0.64 -18.05 17.51
CA TYR A 371 -0.18 -18.56 16.40
C TYR A 371 -1.62 -18.81 16.87
N LEU A 372 -2.57 -18.17 16.20
CA LEU A 372 -4.00 -18.39 16.40
C LEU A 372 -4.68 -18.77 15.09
N LYS A 373 -5.26 -19.96 15.08
CA LYS A 373 -6.12 -20.44 14.00
C LYS A 373 -7.50 -20.78 14.55
N ILE A 374 -8.53 -20.25 13.90
CA ILE A 374 -9.93 -20.59 14.18
C ILE A 374 -10.60 -20.94 12.87
N ASP A 375 -11.16 -22.13 12.81
CA ASP A 375 -11.83 -22.65 11.63
C ASP A 375 -13.24 -23.11 12.03
N ALA A 376 -14.28 -22.62 11.37
CA ALA A 376 -15.66 -23.05 11.56
C ALA A 376 -15.94 -24.43 10.95
N GLY A 377 -15.11 -24.88 10.00
CA GLY A 377 -15.24 -26.18 9.31
C GLY A 377 -16.38 -26.27 8.29
N ASP A 378 -16.64 -27.48 7.77
CA ASP A 378 -17.54 -27.72 6.63
C ASP A 378 -19.02 -27.94 7.01
N ALA A 379 -19.89 -27.18 6.34
CA ALA A 379 -21.30 -27.36 5.91
C ALA A 379 -22.28 -28.25 6.71
N VAL A 380 -22.17 -28.36 8.03
CA VAL A 380 -23.24 -28.96 8.85
C VAL A 380 -23.90 -27.88 9.69
N GLN A 381 -25.17 -27.58 9.39
CA GLN A 381 -25.94 -26.53 10.06
C GLN A 381 -25.84 -26.66 11.59
N ASN A 382 -25.33 -25.61 12.25
CA ASN A 382 -25.36 -25.27 13.69
C ASN A 382 -24.08 -24.60 14.25
N TYR A 383 -23.15 -24.12 13.41
CA TYR A 383 -22.00 -23.33 13.87
C TYR A 383 -22.39 -21.88 14.22
N PRO A 384 -21.67 -21.21 15.14
CA PRO A 384 -22.02 -19.88 15.63
C PRO A 384 -21.99 -18.86 14.50
N VAL A 385 -23.07 -18.11 14.36
CA VAL A 385 -23.13 -17.02 13.36
C VAL A 385 -22.25 -15.84 13.78
N ASN A 386 -22.07 -15.64 15.10
CA ASN A 386 -21.25 -14.57 15.67
C ASN A 386 -20.10 -15.15 16.48
N LEU A 387 -18.87 -14.85 16.10
CA LEU A 387 -17.65 -15.23 16.80
C LEU A 387 -16.94 -14.00 17.36
N ILE A 388 -16.65 -14.02 18.65
CA ILE A 388 -15.86 -13.00 19.35
C ILE A 388 -14.58 -13.67 19.87
N VAL A 389 -13.44 -13.16 19.44
CA VAL A 389 -12.11 -13.56 19.89
C VAL A 389 -11.54 -12.43 20.74
N THR A 390 -11.29 -12.68 22.02
CA THR A 390 -10.72 -11.68 22.93
C THR A 390 -9.27 -12.01 23.20
N LEU A 391 -8.34 -11.22 22.67
CA LEU A 391 -6.90 -11.36 22.92
C LEU A 391 -6.49 -10.61 24.20
N ALA A 392 -5.31 -10.92 24.73
CA ALA A 392 -4.69 -10.10 25.77
C ALA A 392 -4.38 -8.68 25.22
N PRO A 393 -4.52 -7.61 26.03
CA PRO A 393 -4.23 -6.23 25.58
C PRO A 393 -2.81 -6.01 25.04
N ALA A 394 -1.82 -6.73 25.58
CA ALA A 394 -0.45 -6.76 25.10
C ALA A 394 -0.10 -8.20 24.70
N ASN A 395 -0.58 -8.61 23.53
CA ASN A 395 -0.38 -9.97 23.02
C ASN A 395 0.82 -10.05 22.07
N GLN A 396 1.38 -11.26 21.91
CA GLN A 396 2.53 -11.56 21.06
C GLN A 396 2.13 -12.24 19.75
N LEU A 397 0.89 -12.03 19.29
CA LEU A 397 0.35 -12.73 18.13
C LEU A 397 1.21 -12.43 16.90
N HIS A 398 1.70 -13.46 16.24
CA HIS A 398 2.52 -13.38 15.04
C HIS A 398 1.72 -13.74 13.78
N GLU A 399 0.82 -14.72 13.88
CA GLU A 399 -0.02 -15.16 12.77
C GLU A 399 -1.46 -15.41 13.23
N LEU A 400 -2.41 -14.85 12.46
CA LEU A 400 -3.85 -15.01 12.68
C LEU A 400 -4.50 -15.61 11.42
N TYR A 401 -5.13 -16.76 11.59
CA TYR A 401 -5.95 -17.40 10.58
C TYR A 401 -7.39 -17.54 11.07
N MET A 402 -8.35 -16.99 10.35
CA MET A 402 -9.78 -17.23 10.60
C MET A 402 -10.47 -17.71 9.34
N ASN A 403 -11.16 -18.85 9.44
CA ASN A 403 -11.94 -19.44 8.37
C ASN A 403 -13.38 -19.64 8.84
N GLY A 404 -14.30 -18.89 8.23
CA GLY A 404 -15.74 -19.00 8.44
C GLY A 404 -16.38 -20.07 7.56
N LEU A 405 -17.69 -20.25 7.77
CA LEU A 405 -18.51 -21.25 7.10
C LEU A 405 -19.38 -20.64 5.99
N LEU A 406 -19.56 -21.38 4.88
CA LEU A 406 -20.55 -21.11 3.83
C LEU A 406 -21.89 -21.81 4.18
N SER A 407 -22.68 -21.25 5.11
CA SER A 407 -24.06 -21.70 5.34
C SER A 407 -25.03 -20.69 4.77
N GLY A 408 -25.78 -21.05 3.73
CA GLY A 408 -26.83 -20.18 3.16
C GLY A 408 -26.32 -18.88 2.53
N ASN A 409 -25.12 -18.89 1.95
CA ASN A 409 -24.45 -17.74 1.31
C ASN A 409 -24.03 -16.59 2.25
N HIS A 410 -23.92 -16.81 3.56
CA HIS A 410 -23.47 -15.78 4.50
C HIS A 410 -22.11 -16.12 5.12
N ALA A 411 -21.25 -15.11 5.28
CA ALA A 411 -20.00 -15.22 6.03
C ALA A 411 -20.24 -15.26 7.56
N MET A 412 -19.28 -15.83 8.30
CA MET A 412 -19.31 -15.85 9.77
C MET A 412 -19.08 -14.44 10.30
N LYS A 413 -20.00 -13.90 11.11
CA LYS A 413 -19.78 -12.62 11.77
C LYS A 413 -18.66 -12.74 12.78
N ALA A 414 -17.68 -11.86 12.73
CA ALA A 414 -16.46 -11.95 13.53
C ALA A 414 -16.13 -10.64 14.23
N SER A 415 -15.53 -10.72 15.41
CA SER A 415 -14.84 -9.60 16.07
C SER A 415 -13.58 -10.12 16.77
N VAL A 416 -12.48 -9.39 16.61
CA VAL A 416 -11.22 -9.67 17.29
C VAL A 416 -10.87 -8.47 18.17
N VAL A 417 -11.02 -8.65 19.47
CA VAL A 417 -10.77 -7.61 20.48
C VAL A 417 -9.29 -7.60 20.86
N ASN A 418 -8.69 -6.40 20.93
CA ASN A 418 -7.28 -6.16 21.23
C ASN A 418 -6.29 -6.65 20.16
N LEU A 419 -6.68 -6.71 18.88
CA LEU A 419 -5.74 -7.05 17.80
C LEU A 419 -4.66 -5.97 17.64
N GLU A 420 -5.01 -4.71 17.86
CA GLU A 420 -4.10 -3.55 17.84
C GLU A 420 -2.96 -3.65 18.87
N GLY A 421 -3.10 -4.51 19.89
CA GLY A 421 -2.03 -4.80 20.84
C GLY A 421 -0.92 -5.72 20.30
N ALA A 422 -1.11 -6.32 19.12
CA ALA A 422 -0.26 -7.35 18.53
C ALA A 422 0.94 -6.76 17.75
N SER A 423 1.88 -6.12 18.46
CA SER A 423 3.04 -5.48 17.80
C SER A 423 3.94 -6.42 16.98
N THR A 424 3.86 -7.74 17.20
CA THR A 424 4.62 -8.77 16.48
C THR A 424 3.85 -9.45 15.33
N LEU A 425 2.63 -8.99 15.04
CA LEU A 425 1.76 -9.57 14.02
C LEU A 425 2.38 -9.41 12.63
N ALA A 426 2.70 -10.52 11.98
CA ALA A 426 3.33 -10.54 10.66
C ALA A 426 2.34 -10.91 9.55
N LYS A 427 1.35 -11.75 9.86
CA LYS A 427 0.47 -12.35 8.85
C LYS A 427 -0.98 -12.47 9.33
N ILE A 428 -1.89 -12.12 8.42
CA ILE A 428 -3.32 -12.36 8.55
C ILE A 428 -3.81 -13.15 7.35
N ARG A 429 -4.65 -14.14 7.61
CA ARG A 429 -5.47 -14.78 6.60
C ARG A 429 -6.92 -14.90 7.05
N PHE A 430 -7.84 -14.33 6.29
CA PHE A 430 -9.28 -14.40 6.54
C PHE A 430 -10.02 -15.06 5.39
N VAL A 431 -10.92 -15.98 5.70
CA VAL A 431 -11.75 -16.66 4.72
C VAL A 431 -13.19 -16.63 5.24
N LEU A 432 -14.15 -16.16 4.44
CA LEU A 432 -15.59 -16.18 4.78
C LEU A 432 -15.93 -15.52 6.13
N CYS A 433 -15.35 -14.35 6.42
CA CYS A 433 -15.57 -13.59 7.66
C CYS A 433 -16.27 -12.25 7.39
N ASP A 434 -17.29 -11.90 8.18
CA ASP A 434 -17.97 -10.60 8.17
C ASP A 434 -17.64 -9.86 9.47
N PHE A 435 -16.70 -8.92 9.43
CA PHE A 435 -16.22 -8.26 10.64
C PHE A 435 -17.21 -7.21 11.14
N MET A 436 -17.73 -7.40 12.36
CA MET A 436 -18.74 -6.54 13.00
C MET A 436 -18.21 -5.17 13.48
N SER A 437 -16.90 -4.96 13.38
CA SER A 437 -16.22 -3.74 13.84
C SER A 437 -15.04 -3.43 12.93
N ASN A 438 -14.56 -2.18 12.98
CA ASN A 438 -13.33 -1.81 12.28
C ASN A 438 -12.16 -2.67 12.77
N LEU A 439 -11.33 -3.10 11.83
CA LEU A 439 -10.10 -3.82 12.10
C LEU A 439 -8.91 -2.86 11.96
N ILE A 440 -8.16 -2.68 13.03
CA ILE A 440 -6.95 -1.87 13.05
C ILE A 440 -5.76 -2.81 13.19
N ILE A 441 -4.88 -2.80 12.19
CA ILE A 441 -3.65 -3.60 12.15
C ILE A 441 -2.49 -2.64 12.38
N ASP A 442 -1.97 -2.59 13.60
CA ASP A 442 -0.86 -1.70 13.97
C ASP A 442 0.37 -2.53 14.35
N SER A 443 1.11 -3.00 13.33
CA SER A 443 2.34 -3.74 13.54
C SER A 443 3.46 -3.32 12.58
N PRO A 444 4.66 -2.95 13.10
CA PRO A 444 5.81 -2.59 12.27
C PRO A 444 6.46 -3.79 11.59
N VAL A 445 6.13 -5.02 11.99
CA VAL A 445 6.66 -6.26 11.40
C VAL A 445 5.63 -6.94 10.48
N PHE A 446 4.50 -6.29 10.20
CA PHE A 446 3.48 -6.82 9.31
C PHE A 446 4.02 -7.01 7.89
N THR A 447 3.76 -8.16 7.28
CA THR A 447 4.34 -8.56 5.98
C THR A 447 3.32 -8.97 4.94
N SER A 448 2.22 -9.63 5.34
CA SER A 448 1.24 -10.16 4.38
C SER A 448 -0.19 -10.15 4.91
N TYR A 449 -1.11 -9.78 4.03
CA TYR A 449 -2.56 -9.82 4.26
C TYR A 449 -3.22 -10.63 3.14
N GLU A 450 -3.98 -11.65 3.50
CA GLU A 450 -4.77 -12.44 2.56
C GLU A 450 -6.21 -12.51 3.03
N SER A 451 -7.17 -12.13 2.17
CA SER A 451 -8.58 -12.35 2.45
C SER A 451 -9.38 -12.89 1.27
N HIS A 452 -10.30 -13.80 1.57
CA HIS A 452 -11.20 -14.46 0.61
C HIS A 452 -12.63 -14.39 1.12
N SER A 453 -13.52 -13.76 0.38
CA SER A 453 -14.93 -13.52 0.74
C SER A 453 -15.08 -12.93 2.15
N ALA A 454 -14.22 -11.97 2.52
CA ALA A 454 -14.23 -11.31 3.81
C ALA A 454 -14.73 -9.86 3.70
N TYR A 455 -15.53 -9.43 4.66
CA TYR A 455 -16.24 -8.15 4.66
C TYR A 455 -15.87 -7.32 5.88
N TYR A 456 -15.81 -6.00 5.70
CA TYR A 456 -15.30 -5.08 6.71
C TYR A 456 -16.17 -3.83 6.78
N HIS A 457 -16.43 -3.34 8.00
CA HIS A 457 -16.92 -1.98 8.22
C HIS A 457 -15.81 -0.92 8.11
N GLY A 458 -14.55 -1.33 8.31
CA GLY A 458 -13.36 -0.51 8.13
C GLY A 458 -12.09 -1.34 8.34
N LEU A 459 -11.07 -1.12 7.51
CA LEU A 459 -9.79 -1.80 7.59
C LEU A 459 -8.67 -0.76 7.50
N THR A 460 -7.89 -0.61 8.55
CA THR A 460 -6.85 0.41 8.66
C THR A 460 -5.53 -0.21 9.08
N PHE A 461 -4.45 0.24 8.45
CA PHE A 461 -3.10 -0.18 8.76
C PHE A 461 -2.33 0.97 9.43
N GLY A 462 -1.67 0.64 10.53
CA GLY A 462 -0.65 1.49 11.15
C GLY A 462 0.64 1.51 10.33
N TYR A 463 1.73 2.02 10.92
CA TYR A 463 3.01 2.08 10.23
C TYR A 463 3.62 0.69 10.04
N SER A 464 3.52 0.16 8.82
CA SER A 464 3.95 -1.19 8.45
C SER A 464 4.98 -1.15 7.30
N PRO A 465 6.26 -0.84 7.60
CA PRO A 465 7.29 -0.64 6.57
C PRO A 465 7.73 -1.94 5.89
N ASN A 466 7.37 -3.11 6.42
CA ASN A 466 7.69 -4.41 5.83
C ASN A 466 6.50 -5.03 5.08
N PHE A 467 5.38 -4.30 4.98
CA PHE A 467 4.18 -4.82 4.35
C PHE A 467 4.34 -4.79 2.84
N ILE A 468 4.33 -5.98 2.23
CA ILE A 468 4.67 -6.17 0.82
C ILE A 468 3.54 -6.82 0.03
N ASP A 469 2.82 -7.79 0.63
CA ASP A 469 1.83 -8.59 -0.10
C ASP A 469 0.42 -8.35 0.46
N PHE A 470 -0.44 -7.68 -0.31
CA PHE A 470 -1.85 -7.47 0.02
C PHE A 470 -2.71 -8.16 -1.02
N TRP A 471 -3.50 -9.15 -0.58
CA TRP A 471 -4.48 -9.83 -1.41
C TRP A 471 -5.84 -9.78 -0.72
N MET A 472 -6.83 -9.20 -1.39
CA MET A 472 -8.22 -9.22 -0.96
C MET A 472 -9.09 -9.63 -2.14
N GLU A 473 -9.91 -10.65 -1.93
CA GLU A 473 -10.82 -11.17 -2.94
C GLU A 473 -12.22 -11.29 -2.35
N GLY A 474 -13.18 -10.51 -2.84
CA GLY A 474 -14.55 -10.44 -2.32
C GLY A 474 -15.53 -11.42 -2.96
N TRP A 475 -15.08 -12.32 -3.85
CA TRP A 475 -15.96 -13.24 -4.57
C TRP A 475 -16.37 -14.42 -3.70
N LEU A 476 -17.64 -14.81 -3.72
CA LEU A 476 -18.08 -16.09 -3.16
C LEU A 476 -17.60 -17.23 -4.07
N ILE A 477 -17.06 -18.30 -3.46
CA ILE A 477 -16.52 -19.50 -4.12
C ILE A 477 -17.51 -20.15 -5.13
N ASN A 478 -18.82 -19.84 -5.03
CA ASN A 478 -19.89 -20.41 -5.87
C ASN A 478 -20.62 -19.42 -6.80
N GLY A 479 -20.20 -18.16 -6.91
CA GLY A 479 -20.77 -17.20 -7.88
C GLY A 479 -22.17 -16.64 -7.56
N ASP A 480 -22.70 -16.90 -6.37
CA ASP A 480 -23.88 -16.18 -5.84
C ASP A 480 -23.46 -14.83 -5.24
N GLU A 481 -24.34 -13.82 -5.25
CA GLU A 481 -24.04 -12.53 -4.62
C GLU A 481 -24.17 -12.61 -3.08
N PRO A 482 -23.21 -12.08 -2.30
CA PRO A 482 -23.42 -11.84 -0.88
C PRO A 482 -24.50 -10.79 -0.68
N LEU A 483 -25.43 -11.03 0.25
CA LEU A 483 -26.41 -10.05 0.72
C LEU A 483 -25.75 -9.25 1.87
N ASP A 484 -25.72 -7.91 1.75
CA ASP A 484 -25.23 -6.91 2.73
C ASP A 484 -23.70 -6.69 2.86
N GLU A 485 -23.02 -6.32 1.78
CA GLU A 485 -21.67 -5.73 1.88
C GLU A 485 -21.71 -4.28 2.42
N ALA A 486 -20.81 -3.91 3.33
CA ALA A 486 -20.60 -2.52 3.75
C ALA A 486 -19.65 -1.78 2.80
N ASP A 487 -19.81 -0.45 2.72
CA ASP A 487 -18.85 0.41 2.03
C ASP A 487 -17.49 0.32 2.73
N LEU A 488 -16.44 0.06 1.95
CA LEU A 488 -15.06 -0.03 2.44
C LEU A 488 -14.27 1.23 2.08
N ALA A 489 -13.72 1.87 3.11
CA ALA A 489 -12.61 2.81 2.99
C ALA A 489 -11.33 2.10 3.45
N LEU A 490 -10.40 1.91 2.52
CA LEU A 490 -9.14 1.22 2.74
C LEU A 490 -7.99 2.25 2.78
N ASP A 491 -7.36 2.39 3.95
CA ASP A 491 -6.23 3.29 4.14
C ASP A 491 -4.91 2.51 4.26
N LEU A 492 -4.06 2.66 3.25
CA LEU A 492 -2.74 2.02 3.12
C LEU A 492 -1.61 3.08 3.09
N SER A 493 -1.90 4.33 3.46
CA SER A 493 -0.92 5.44 3.46
C SER A 493 0.27 5.23 4.40
N ASN A 494 0.16 4.30 5.35
CA ASN A 494 1.23 3.95 6.30
C ASN A 494 2.05 2.72 5.87
N CYS A 495 1.91 2.26 4.62
CA CYS A 495 2.48 1.01 4.12
C CYS A 495 3.48 1.27 2.97
N PRO A 496 4.68 1.84 3.22
CA PRO A 496 5.57 2.38 2.19
C PRO A 496 6.31 1.36 1.31
N SER A 497 6.14 0.06 1.57
CA SER A 497 6.78 -1.02 0.79
C SER A 497 5.80 -1.82 -0.07
N LEU A 498 4.50 -1.49 0.02
CA LEU A 498 3.45 -2.19 -0.69
C LEU A 498 3.59 -1.96 -2.21
N GLY A 499 3.19 -2.94 -3.03
CA GLY A 499 3.14 -2.84 -4.51
C GLY A 499 4.45 -2.48 -5.23
N THR A 500 5.59 -2.55 -4.52
CA THR A 500 6.94 -2.43 -5.11
C THR A 500 7.31 -3.67 -5.94
N THR A 501 8.34 -3.57 -6.79
CA THR A 501 8.66 -4.57 -7.81
C THR A 501 8.81 -6.00 -7.25
N GLY A 502 7.95 -6.92 -7.69
CA GLY A 502 7.95 -8.32 -7.26
C GLY A 502 6.87 -8.68 -6.24
N HIS A 503 6.10 -7.70 -5.77
CA HIS A 503 5.03 -7.84 -4.79
C HIS A 503 3.68 -7.43 -5.36
N GLN A 504 2.59 -8.06 -4.90
CA GLN A 504 1.26 -7.88 -5.47
C GLN A 504 0.36 -7.14 -4.49
N LEU A 505 -0.20 -6.01 -4.94
CA LEU A 505 -1.37 -5.38 -4.35
C LEU A 505 -2.59 -5.76 -5.19
N SER A 506 -3.42 -6.68 -4.69
CA SER A 506 -4.62 -7.18 -5.36
C SER A 506 -5.87 -6.89 -4.51
N ILE A 507 -6.81 -6.15 -5.08
CA ILE A 507 -8.01 -5.66 -4.40
C ILE A 507 -9.24 -5.98 -5.24
N GLY A 508 -9.96 -7.04 -4.89
CA GLY A 508 -11.31 -7.32 -5.38
C GLY A 508 -12.33 -7.09 -4.28
N TYR A 509 -13.03 -5.95 -4.29
CA TYR A 509 -14.08 -5.65 -3.31
C TYR A 509 -15.16 -4.77 -3.93
N LYS A 510 -16.40 -5.26 -3.99
CA LYS A 510 -17.49 -4.69 -4.80
C LYS A 510 -17.99 -3.32 -4.31
N LYS A 511 -17.88 -2.99 -3.03
CA LYS A 511 -18.23 -1.68 -2.45
C LYS A 511 -17.02 -0.89 -1.95
N LEU A 512 -15.92 -0.90 -2.70
CA LEU A 512 -14.75 -0.10 -2.39
C LEU A 512 -15.02 1.38 -2.75
N ARG A 513 -15.15 2.25 -1.74
CA ARG A 513 -15.46 3.69 -1.95
C ARG A 513 -14.23 4.57 -1.92
N TYR A 514 -13.23 4.19 -1.13
CA TYR A 514 -12.02 4.97 -0.94
C TYR A 514 -10.82 4.04 -0.79
N LEU A 515 -9.74 4.37 -1.49
CA LEU A 515 -8.45 3.69 -1.40
C LEU A 515 -7.35 4.74 -1.26
N ASN A 516 -6.58 4.70 -0.18
CA ASN A 516 -5.45 5.61 0.04
C ASN A 516 -4.12 4.89 -0.11
N LEU A 517 -3.45 5.07 -1.25
CA LEU A 517 -2.11 4.59 -1.59
C LEU A 517 -1.06 5.70 -1.53
N LYS A 518 -1.36 6.84 -0.89
CA LYS A 518 -0.40 7.94 -0.70
C LYS A 518 0.60 7.57 0.41
N ASN A 519 1.45 6.58 0.15
CA ASN A 519 2.34 5.94 1.12
C ASN A 519 3.83 6.32 0.94
N GLY A 520 4.12 7.24 0.03
CA GLY A 520 5.48 7.68 -0.31
C GLY A 520 6.26 6.67 -1.15
N SER A 521 5.60 5.64 -1.67
CA SER A 521 6.20 4.62 -2.54
C SER A 521 5.84 4.89 -4.01
N ASN A 522 6.46 4.16 -4.93
CA ASN A 522 6.11 4.23 -6.34
C ASN A 522 5.49 2.89 -6.73
N GLU A 523 4.18 2.90 -6.89
CA GLU A 523 3.39 1.67 -6.93
C GLU A 523 3.47 1.00 -8.31
N THR A 524 4.24 -0.08 -8.43
CA THR A 524 4.53 -0.71 -9.74
C THR A 524 3.64 -1.90 -10.11
N SER A 525 2.85 -2.41 -9.16
CA SER A 525 2.05 -3.62 -9.34
C SER A 525 0.75 -3.57 -8.52
N VAL A 526 -0.24 -2.86 -9.04
CA VAL A 526 -1.56 -2.66 -8.41
C VAL A 526 -2.67 -3.22 -9.30
N GLU A 527 -3.38 -4.22 -8.79
CA GLU A 527 -4.55 -4.83 -9.41
C GLU A 527 -5.80 -4.52 -8.59
N ILE A 528 -6.78 -3.85 -9.21
CA ILE A 528 -8.08 -3.58 -8.58
C ILE A 528 -9.13 -4.24 -9.46
N TYR A 529 -9.72 -5.33 -8.97
CA TYR A 529 -10.80 -6.06 -9.63
C TYR A 529 -12.14 -5.48 -9.18
N ASN A 530 -12.69 -4.58 -9.99
CA ASN A 530 -14.02 -4.03 -9.77
C ASN A 530 -14.89 -4.27 -11.02
N ASP A 531 -15.40 -5.50 -11.15
CA ASP A 531 -16.28 -5.91 -12.26
C ASP A 531 -17.67 -5.25 -12.21
N TYR A 532 -17.95 -4.47 -11.16
CA TYR A 532 -19.17 -3.73 -10.98
C TYR A 532 -18.86 -2.26 -11.30
N ASP A 533 -19.63 -1.63 -12.18
CA ASP A 533 -19.63 -0.18 -12.37
C ASP A 533 -19.94 0.47 -11.01
N ASP A 534 -18.92 0.71 -10.18
CA ASP A 534 -19.09 1.25 -8.84
C ASP A 534 -18.91 2.77 -8.89
N PRO A 535 -20.00 3.55 -9.03
CA PRO A 535 -19.89 4.99 -9.13
C PRO A 535 -19.28 5.57 -7.84
N GLY A 536 -18.17 6.27 -7.96
CA GLY A 536 -17.62 7.09 -6.88
C GLY A 536 -16.41 6.54 -6.12
N LEU A 537 -15.73 5.49 -6.61
CA LEU A 537 -14.44 5.10 -6.06
C LEU A 537 -13.43 6.26 -6.18
N THR A 538 -12.90 6.71 -5.03
CA THR A 538 -11.80 7.67 -4.99
C THR A 538 -10.49 6.96 -4.61
N VAL A 539 -9.49 7.04 -5.47
CA VAL A 539 -8.15 6.51 -5.23
C VAL A 539 -7.20 7.67 -4.99
N CYS A 540 -6.62 7.72 -3.79
CA CYS A 540 -5.53 8.63 -3.49
C CYS A 540 -4.19 7.98 -3.77
N ILE A 541 -3.32 8.66 -4.51
CA ILE A 541 -2.00 8.17 -4.92
C ILE A 541 -0.93 9.24 -4.68
N ASP A 542 0.33 8.82 -4.68
CA ASP A 542 1.45 9.76 -4.63
C ASP A 542 1.58 10.51 -5.95
N ALA A 543 2.06 11.76 -5.90
CA ALA A 543 2.17 12.59 -7.10
C ALA A 543 3.12 11.99 -8.14
N SER A 544 4.11 11.20 -7.73
CA SER A 544 5.02 10.46 -8.61
C SER A 544 4.32 9.39 -9.45
N ASP A 545 3.20 8.84 -8.97
CA ASP A 545 2.49 7.76 -9.66
C ASP A 545 1.71 8.28 -10.88
N PHE A 546 1.36 9.57 -10.89
CA PHE A 546 0.80 10.23 -12.07
C PHE A 546 1.79 10.31 -13.23
N ASP A 547 3.08 10.48 -12.94
CA ASP A 547 4.12 10.66 -13.95
C ASP A 547 4.54 9.32 -14.62
N ASN A 548 4.18 8.18 -14.02
CA ASN A 548 4.57 6.85 -14.49
C ASN A 548 3.52 6.15 -15.39
N ASP A 549 2.44 6.84 -15.79
CA ASP A 549 1.33 6.28 -16.59
C ASP A 549 0.66 5.02 -15.98
N ILE A 550 0.88 4.75 -14.68
CA ILE A 550 0.45 3.54 -13.97
C ILE A 550 -1.08 3.44 -13.89
N PHE A 551 -1.71 4.53 -13.48
CA PHE A 551 -3.17 4.63 -13.32
C PHE A 551 -3.95 4.97 -14.59
N PRO A 552 -3.44 5.74 -15.58
CA PRO A 552 -4.25 6.04 -16.76
C PRO A 552 -4.32 4.94 -17.84
N TYR A 553 -3.37 4.00 -17.97
CA TYR A 553 -3.39 3.09 -19.16
C TYR A 553 -2.84 1.65 -19.07
N GLY A 554 -2.26 1.11 -17.98
CA GLY A 554 -1.42 -0.10 -18.19
C GLY A 554 -1.19 -1.17 -17.12
N LEU A 555 -1.68 -1.06 -15.87
CA LEU A 555 -1.40 -2.09 -14.85
C LEU A 555 -2.63 -2.70 -14.16
N MET A 556 -3.83 -2.31 -14.59
CA MET A 556 -5.07 -2.82 -14.04
C MET A 556 -5.53 -4.02 -14.87
N GLY A 557 -5.21 -5.22 -14.38
CA GLY A 557 -5.79 -6.45 -14.89
C GLY A 557 -7.31 -6.37 -14.78
N TRP A 558 -7.96 -6.09 -15.91
CA TRP A 558 -9.41 -5.99 -16.11
C TRP A 558 -9.99 -4.63 -15.67
N SER A 559 -10.29 -3.82 -16.70
CA SER A 559 -11.19 -2.67 -16.76
C SER A 559 -11.63 -2.04 -15.42
N LEU A 560 -10.97 -0.97 -14.98
CA LEU A 560 -11.72 0.00 -14.17
C LEU A 560 -12.95 0.45 -14.99
N PRO A 561 -14.11 0.61 -14.36
CA PRO A 561 -15.20 1.38 -14.94
C PRO A 561 -14.63 2.73 -15.39
N THR A 562 -14.54 2.95 -16.70
CA THR A 562 -14.06 4.23 -17.26
C THR A 562 -14.94 5.42 -16.85
N GLN A 563 -16.05 5.17 -16.16
CA GLN A 563 -16.94 6.15 -15.56
C GLN A 563 -16.96 5.99 -14.04
N GLY A 564 -16.65 7.08 -13.32
CA GLY A 564 -16.93 7.20 -11.88
C GLY A 564 -15.75 7.00 -10.92
N VAL A 565 -14.57 6.60 -11.40
CA VAL A 565 -13.34 6.56 -10.59
C VAL A 565 -12.66 7.93 -10.59
N VAL A 566 -12.34 8.45 -9.41
CA VAL A 566 -11.57 9.69 -9.22
C VAL A 566 -10.19 9.33 -8.68
N VAL A 567 -9.15 9.69 -9.42
CA VAL A 567 -7.76 9.54 -8.97
C VAL A 567 -7.21 10.91 -8.60
N THR A 568 -6.69 11.09 -7.38
CA THR A 568 -6.22 12.39 -6.87
C THR A 568 -5.00 12.24 -5.96
N SER A 569 -4.11 13.24 -5.93
CA SER A 569 -3.05 13.32 -4.91
C SER A 569 -3.44 14.21 -3.72
N TYR A 570 -4.58 14.90 -3.78
CA TYR A 570 -5.00 15.90 -2.79
C TYR A 570 -5.93 15.34 -1.71
N CYS A 571 -5.87 14.03 -1.44
CA CYS A 571 -6.56 13.45 -0.28
C CYS A 571 -5.99 13.93 1.07
N SER A 572 -4.77 14.45 1.07
CA SER A 572 -4.20 15.24 2.15
C SER A 572 -3.61 16.53 1.58
N LEU A 573 -3.65 17.61 2.38
CA LEU A 573 -3.05 18.90 2.03
C LEU A 573 -1.57 19.00 2.45
N THR A 574 -1.09 18.01 3.18
CA THR A 574 0.35 17.77 3.39
C THR A 574 0.92 16.99 2.20
N PRO A 575 2.24 17.05 1.96
CA PRO A 575 2.87 16.26 0.91
C PRO A 575 2.69 14.76 1.10
N ASP A 576 2.98 14.04 0.01
CA ASP A 576 3.10 12.59 -0.10
C ASP A 576 4.00 11.99 0.99
N GLY A 577 3.60 10.82 1.52
CA GLY A 577 4.39 10.00 2.44
C GLY A 577 4.92 10.70 3.69
N THR A 578 6.12 10.29 4.13
CA THR A 578 6.82 10.85 5.30
C THR A 578 7.63 12.10 4.90
N PHE A 579 7.52 13.19 5.66
CA PHE A 579 8.18 14.47 5.38
C PHE A 579 8.72 15.12 6.67
N ASN A 580 9.56 16.14 6.54
CA ASN A 580 10.00 17.01 7.62
C ASN A 580 9.32 18.38 7.50
N THR A 581 9.20 19.10 8.62
CA THR A 581 8.51 20.40 8.66
C THR A 581 9.49 21.51 9.07
N LEU A 582 9.63 22.54 8.24
CA LEU A 582 10.22 23.82 8.61
C LEU A 582 9.09 24.84 8.85
N LYS A 583 9.05 25.45 10.03
CA LYS A 583 8.04 26.46 10.38
C LYS A 583 8.64 27.62 11.18
N GLY A 584 7.91 28.72 11.29
CA GLY A 584 8.31 29.84 12.12
C GLY A 584 7.47 31.07 11.85
N LYS A 585 7.89 32.21 12.39
CA LYS A 585 7.23 33.50 12.23
C LYS A 585 8.19 34.56 11.71
N ILE A 586 7.70 35.43 10.83
CA ILE A 586 8.41 36.60 10.31
C ILE A 586 7.79 37.86 10.94
N THR A 587 8.59 38.63 11.67
CA THR A 587 8.14 39.85 12.36
C THR A 587 8.90 41.10 11.90
N TYR A 588 8.24 42.26 11.94
CA TYR A 588 8.85 43.55 11.62
C TYR A 588 9.00 44.41 12.86
N ASP A 589 10.25 44.80 13.16
CA ASP A 589 10.58 45.77 14.21
C ASP A 589 10.37 47.19 13.69
N ALA A 590 9.15 47.71 13.87
CA ALA A 590 8.72 48.99 13.33
C ALA A 590 9.23 50.20 14.14
N ASN A 591 9.53 50.02 15.42
CA ASN A 591 9.91 51.10 16.34
C ASN A 591 11.42 51.10 16.65
N ALA A 592 12.18 50.16 16.09
CA ALA A 592 13.60 49.95 16.28
C ALA A 592 13.98 49.71 17.76
N ASN A 593 13.11 49.08 18.55
CA ASN A 593 13.34 48.76 19.96
C ASN A 593 13.90 47.33 20.18
N GLY A 594 14.13 46.58 19.10
CA GLY A 594 14.53 45.18 19.13
C GLY A 594 13.35 44.23 19.08
N PHE A 595 13.59 42.97 18.75
CA PHE A 595 12.51 42.02 18.47
C PHE A 595 11.73 41.62 19.73
N ASP A 596 10.49 42.09 19.84
CA ASP A 596 9.62 41.86 21.00
C ASP A 596 8.20 41.40 20.63
N ALA A 597 7.39 41.08 21.64
CA ALA A 597 6.05 40.53 21.43
C ALA A 597 5.05 41.53 20.82
N SER A 598 5.39 42.82 20.75
CA SER A 598 4.58 43.86 20.13
C SER A 598 4.84 44.01 18.62
N ASP A 599 5.89 43.37 18.09
CA ASP A 599 6.17 43.35 16.66
C ASP A 599 5.10 42.55 15.90
N PHE A 600 4.60 43.14 14.82
CA PHE A 600 3.58 42.52 14.00
C PHE A 600 4.18 41.57 12.96
N GLY A 601 3.40 40.56 12.59
CA GLY A 601 3.78 39.60 11.57
C GLY A 601 3.68 40.17 10.16
N ILE A 602 4.61 39.80 9.28
CA ILE A 602 4.65 40.29 7.91
C ILE A 602 4.00 39.26 6.97
N PRO A 603 2.91 39.60 6.26
CA PRO A 603 2.30 38.70 5.29
C PRO A 603 3.06 38.61 3.98
N ASN A 604 2.85 37.49 3.29
CA ASN A 604 3.26 37.24 1.91
C ASN A 604 4.78 37.34 1.66
N ILE A 605 5.62 37.15 2.69
CA ILE A 605 7.06 37.06 2.51
C ILE A 605 7.42 35.64 2.10
N GLN A 606 8.17 35.51 1.01
CA GLN A 606 8.57 34.22 0.49
C GLN A 606 9.71 33.64 1.33
N ILE A 607 9.55 32.42 1.83
CA ILE A 607 10.61 31.62 2.42
C ILE A 607 11.06 30.58 1.41
N LYS A 608 12.30 30.69 0.93
CA LYS A 608 12.87 29.79 -0.06
C LYS A 608 13.92 28.89 0.59
N SER A 609 13.78 27.58 0.39
CA SER A 609 14.68 26.53 0.88
C SER A 609 15.30 25.77 -0.28
N THR A 610 16.61 25.54 -0.22
CA THR A 610 17.37 24.87 -1.30
C THR A 610 18.30 23.79 -0.76
N VAL A 611 18.37 22.65 -1.45
CA VAL A 611 19.38 21.60 -1.23
C VAL A 611 19.78 20.98 -2.57
N GLY A 612 21.05 21.10 -2.96
CA GLY A 612 21.49 20.70 -4.29
C GLY A 612 20.70 21.42 -5.40
N THR A 613 19.99 20.65 -6.24
CA THR A 613 19.11 21.16 -7.30
C THR A 613 17.65 21.35 -6.84
N ILE A 614 17.30 20.84 -5.66
CA ILE A 614 15.94 20.92 -5.13
C ILE A 614 15.72 22.32 -4.55
N SER A 615 14.61 22.94 -4.94
CA SER A 615 14.16 24.23 -4.44
C SER A 615 12.67 24.14 -4.10
N SER A 616 12.32 24.64 -2.92
CA SER A 616 10.94 24.77 -2.46
C SER A 616 10.73 26.16 -1.89
N SER A 617 9.52 26.71 -2.00
CA SER A 617 9.14 27.96 -1.35
C SER A 617 7.77 27.87 -0.71
N THR A 618 7.58 28.64 0.35
CA THR A 618 6.29 28.93 0.99
C THR A 618 6.17 30.44 1.23
N PHE A 619 5.01 30.91 1.67
CA PHE A 619 4.76 32.32 1.99
C PHE A 619 4.18 32.46 3.39
N SER A 620 4.53 33.54 4.09
CA SER A 620 3.95 33.85 5.39
C SER A 620 2.48 34.28 5.31
N ASP A 621 1.70 33.89 6.31
CA ASP A 621 0.29 34.26 6.47
C ASP A 621 0.09 35.69 7.01
N TYR A 622 -1.16 36.10 7.26
CA TYR A 622 -1.47 37.44 7.81
C TYR A 622 -0.87 37.71 9.19
N ALA A 623 -0.58 36.67 9.96
CA ALA A 623 0.07 36.76 11.26
C ALA A 623 1.60 36.59 11.17
N GLY A 624 2.16 36.46 9.95
CA GLY A 624 3.59 36.26 9.70
C GLY A 624 4.06 34.82 9.85
N ASN A 625 3.18 33.86 10.15
CA ASN A 625 3.58 32.46 10.29
C ASN A 625 3.84 31.86 8.91
N TYR A 626 4.85 31.01 8.81
CA TYR A 626 5.10 30.22 7.61
C TYR A 626 5.30 28.75 7.97
N ILE A 627 4.91 27.88 7.04
CA ILE A 627 5.13 26.43 7.13
C ILE A 627 5.55 25.90 5.77
N GLN A 628 6.56 25.06 5.77
CA GLN A 628 7.13 24.42 4.60
C GLN A 628 7.43 22.95 4.91
N TYR A 629 7.01 22.07 4.03
CA TYR A 629 7.30 20.64 4.13
C TYR A 629 8.46 20.28 3.21
N LEU A 630 9.42 19.53 3.73
CA LEU A 630 10.71 19.25 3.09
C LEU A 630 11.10 17.78 3.25
N GLY A 631 11.84 17.23 2.29
CA GLY A 631 12.35 15.86 2.36
C GLY A 631 13.60 15.73 3.24
N LEU A 632 14.39 14.68 3.01
CA LEU A 632 15.71 14.54 3.62
C LEU A 632 16.73 15.51 2.99
N GLY A 633 17.64 16.02 3.81
CA GLY A 633 18.73 16.89 3.38
C GLY A 633 18.95 18.06 4.33
N ASN A 634 20.11 18.71 4.19
CA ASN A 634 20.42 19.94 4.91
C ASN A 634 20.08 21.13 4.03
N PHE A 635 18.88 21.67 4.19
CA PHE A 635 18.39 22.79 3.40
C PHE A 635 19.02 24.10 3.87
N ASN A 636 19.36 24.98 2.93
CA ASN A 636 19.68 26.38 3.18
C ASN A 636 18.45 27.23 2.83
N ALA A 637 17.91 27.94 3.82
CA ALA A 637 16.68 28.70 3.73
C ALA A 637 16.92 30.21 3.92
N ALA A 638 16.11 31.03 3.24
CA ALA A 638 16.17 32.49 3.31
C ALA A 638 14.80 33.13 3.07
N ALA A 639 14.54 34.27 3.72
CA ALA A 639 13.42 35.14 3.37
C ALA A 639 13.78 36.02 2.15
N LEU A 640 12.89 36.08 1.18
CA LEU A 640 13.06 36.89 -0.03
C LEU A 640 12.07 38.05 -0.04
N PHE A 641 12.61 39.26 -0.17
CA PHE A 641 11.83 40.49 -0.30
C PHE A 641 11.80 40.95 -1.76
N GLU A 642 10.69 41.56 -2.16
CA GLU A 642 10.53 42.13 -3.51
C GLU A 642 11.59 43.20 -3.81
N ASN A 643 11.91 44.02 -2.80
CA ASN A 643 12.96 45.04 -2.80
C ASN A 643 14.03 44.67 -1.74
N PRO A 644 15.04 43.86 -2.07
CA PRO A 644 16.02 43.34 -1.10
C PRO A 644 16.87 44.42 -0.41
N THR A 645 16.93 45.63 -0.96
CA THR A 645 17.70 46.75 -0.39
C THR A 645 16.94 47.49 0.71
N TYR A 646 15.61 47.38 0.79
CA TYR A 646 14.79 48.14 1.74
C TYR A 646 14.76 47.52 3.13
N PHE A 647 14.99 46.22 3.24
CA PHE A 647 14.81 45.47 4.49
C PHE A 647 15.98 44.54 4.75
N THR A 648 16.31 44.35 6.03
CA THR A 648 17.32 43.39 6.48
C THR A 648 16.65 42.30 7.30
N ALA A 649 16.81 41.03 6.91
CA ALA A 649 16.37 39.87 7.67
C ALA A 649 17.48 39.33 8.57
N THR A 650 17.12 38.93 9.80
CA THR A 650 18.01 38.30 10.78
C THR A 650 17.34 37.00 11.28
N PRO A 651 17.94 35.82 11.01
CA PRO A 651 19.08 35.60 10.12
C PRO A 651 18.71 35.85 8.65
N ALA A 652 19.66 36.34 7.84
CA ALA A 652 19.45 36.51 6.39
C ALA A 652 19.34 35.15 5.67
N THR A 653 20.09 34.15 6.14
CA THR A 653 20.05 32.75 5.70
C THR A 653 20.24 31.83 6.90
N PHE A 654 19.62 30.67 6.92
CA PHE A 654 19.76 29.69 8.00
C PHE A 654 19.69 28.25 7.48
N ALA A 655 20.24 27.32 8.25
CA ALA A 655 20.20 25.90 7.94
C ALA A 655 18.97 25.22 8.55
N ALA A 656 18.33 24.34 7.79
CA ALA A 656 17.30 23.42 8.25
C ALA A 656 17.79 21.97 8.03
N PRO A 657 18.41 21.34 9.05
CA PRO A 657 19.03 20.03 8.91
C PRO A 657 18.03 18.88 9.09
N PHE A 658 17.83 18.08 8.03
CA PHE A 658 17.00 16.87 8.05
C PHE A 658 17.76 15.66 7.48
N PRO A 659 18.88 15.22 8.09
CA PRO A 659 19.85 14.36 7.40
C PRO A 659 19.47 12.88 7.29
N THR A 660 18.67 12.31 8.21
CA THR A 660 18.54 10.84 8.34
C THR A 660 17.16 10.29 8.66
N THR A 661 16.21 11.11 9.12
CA THR A 661 14.86 10.66 9.49
C THR A 661 13.79 11.65 9.02
N PHE A 662 12.55 11.17 8.92
CA PHE A 662 11.37 11.98 8.66
C PHE A 662 10.66 12.38 9.96
N ASP A 663 9.55 13.11 9.86
CA ASP A 663 8.71 13.61 10.95
C ASP A 663 9.40 14.56 11.93
N ASN A 664 10.58 15.09 11.55
CA ASN A 664 11.24 16.13 12.34
C ASN A 664 10.63 17.50 12.07
N VAL A 665 10.63 18.34 13.09
CA VAL A 665 10.16 19.72 13.02
C VAL A 665 11.30 20.67 13.38
N GLN A 666 11.67 21.55 12.44
CA GLN A 666 12.56 22.68 12.68
C GLN A 666 11.72 23.96 12.80
N THR A 667 11.91 24.70 13.89
CA THR A 667 11.31 26.02 14.08
C THR A 667 12.38 27.10 13.92
N GLN A 668 12.17 28.09 13.05
CA GLN A 668 13.06 29.22 12.88
C GLN A 668 12.28 30.53 12.68
N ASP A 669 12.38 31.45 13.62
CA ASP A 669 11.79 32.79 13.44
C ASP A 669 12.76 33.70 12.67
N ILE A 670 12.20 34.67 11.95
CA ILE A 670 12.93 35.64 11.14
C ILE A 670 12.49 37.04 11.53
N SER A 671 13.48 37.84 11.85
CA SER A 671 13.29 39.17 12.38
C SER A 671 13.71 40.19 11.32
N VAL A 672 12.85 41.16 11.00
CA VAL A 672 13.05 42.09 9.88
C VAL A 672 13.11 43.53 10.40
N SER A 673 14.07 44.30 9.92
CA SER A 673 14.19 45.74 10.17
C SER A 673 14.34 46.52 8.87
N ALA A 674 13.95 47.80 8.89
CA ALA A 674 14.16 48.72 7.77
C ALA A 674 15.64 49.02 7.56
N ASN A 675 16.06 49.09 6.31
CA ASN A 675 17.37 49.57 5.89
C ASN A 675 17.23 50.91 5.17
N GLY A 676 17.27 52.01 5.91
CA GLY A 676 17.08 53.35 5.36
C GLY A 676 15.62 53.77 5.23
N ILE A 677 15.40 54.97 4.68
CA ILE A 677 14.08 55.54 4.43
C ILE A 677 13.78 55.39 2.94
N HIS A 678 12.77 54.57 2.64
CA HIS A 678 12.30 54.30 1.29
C HIS A 678 10.80 54.51 1.25
N ASN A 679 10.33 55.31 0.30
CA ASN A 679 8.91 55.53 0.06
C ASN A 679 8.54 54.79 -1.23
N ASP A 680 7.62 53.84 -1.16
CA ASP A 680 7.21 53.01 -2.30
C ASP A 680 5.79 52.51 -2.06
N LEU A 681 4.85 52.96 -2.89
CA LEU A 681 3.48 52.47 -2.90
C LEU A 681 3.31 51.44 -4.03
N GLU A 682 2.20 50.72 -4.01
CA GLU A 682 1.77 49.86 -5.10
C GLU A 682 0.25 49.86 -5.13
N LEU A 683 -0.34 49.79 -6.33
CA LEU A 683 -1.77 49.74 -6.53
C LEU A 683 -2.18 48.61 -7.49
N VAL A 684 -3.29 47.95 -7.19
CA VAL A 684 -3.93 46.98 -8.07
C VAL A 684 -5.46 47.15 -8.04
N ILE A 685 -6.12 47.00 -9.20
CA ILE A 685 -7.59 46.93 -9.30
C ILE A 685 -7.98 45.47 -9.49
N ILE A 686 -8.79 44.93 -8.58
CA ILE A 686 -9.26 43.54 -8.61
C ILE A 686 -10.76 43.52 -8.91
N PRO A 687 -11.20 42.92 -10.04
CA PRO A 687 -12.62 42.78 -10.36
C PRO A 687 -13.24 41.61 -9.58
N VAL A 688 -13.85 41.91 -8.43
CA VAL A 688 -14.40 40.91 -7.49
C VAL A 688 -15.56 40.15 -8.12
N THR A 689 -16.45 40.83 -8.84
CA THR A 689 -17.50 40.19 -9.63
C THR A 689 -17.29 40.40 -11.12
N GLN A 690 -17.85 39.49 -11.93
CA GLN A 690 -17.81 39.62 -13.38
C GLN A 690 -18.70 40.80 -13.83
N ALA A 691 -18.19 41.60 -14.76
CA ALA A 691 -18.96 42.65 -15.40
C ALA A 691 -20.03 42.04 -16.33
N ARG A 692 -21.32 42.28 -16.02
CA ARG A 692 -22.45 41.87 -16.87
C ARG A 692 -23.35 43.07 -17.19
N PRO A 693 -23.92 43.17 -18.39
CA PRO A 693 -24.80 44.29 -18.75
C PRO A 693 -26.00 44.43 -17.80
N GLY A 694 -26.28 45.65 -17.35
CA GLY A 694 -27.43 45.97 -16.49
C GLY A 694 -27.31 45.51 -15.03
N THR A 695 -26.11 45.16 -14.56
CA THR A 695 -25.88 44.63 -13.22
C THR A 695 -24.90 45.45 -12.41
N ASP A 696 -24.97 45.31 -11.09
CA ASP A 696 -23.99 45.88 -10.16
C ASP A 696 -22.74 45.00 -10.10
N THR A 697 -21.58 45.60 -10.37
CA THR A 697 -20.27 44.95 -10.40
C THR A 697 -19.36 45.57 -9.34
N LYS A 698 -18.61 44.72 -8.64
CA LYS A 698 -17.74 45.12 -7.54
C LYS A 698 -16.27 45.09 -7.94
N TYR A 699 -15.55 46.13 -7.55
CA TYR A 699 -14.11 46.29 -7.75
C TYR A 699 -13.44 46.59 -6.42
N LYS A 700 -12.22 46.10 -6.25
CA LYS A 700 -11.37 46.40 -5.11
C LYS A 700 -10.13 47.12 -5.60
N MET A 701 -9.94 48.37 -5.18
CA MET A 701 -8.68 49.08 -5.38
C MET A 701 -7.85 48.85 -4.14
N GLN A 702 -6.84 48.01 -4.26
CA GLN A 702 -5.94 47.67 -3.17
C GLN A 702 -4.64 48.43 -3.35
N TYR A 703 -4.25 49.18 -2.33
CA TYR A 703 -2.98 49.89 -2.28
C TYR A 703 -2.16 49.42 -1.08
N LYS A 704 -0.85 49.28 -1.28
CA LYS A 704 0.10 48.72 -0.33
C LYS A 704 1.29 49.66 -0.16
N ASN A 705 1.78 49.76 1.07
CA ASN A 705 3.09 50.36 1.32
C ASN A 705 4.18 49.30 1.28
N LYS A 706 5.04 49.38 0.26
CA LYS A 706 6.21 48.53 0.07
C LYS A 706 7.49 49.17 0.60
N GLY A 707 7.43 50.44 0.99
CA GLY A 707 8.54 51.19 1.57
C GLY A 707 8.72 50.92 3.07
N THR A 708 9.64 51.68 3.67
CA THR A 708 10.03 51.56 5.09
C THR A 708 9.44 52.66 5.97
N SER A 709 8.87 53.71 5.37
CA SER A 709 8.26 54.84 6.09
C SER A 709 6.73 54.77 6.08
N THR A 710 6.06 55.39 7.04
CA THR A 710 4.59 55.51 7.04
C THR A 710 4.15 56.61 6.07
N LEU A 711 3.23 56.29 5.16
CA LEU A 711 2.79 57.19 4.08
C LEU A 711 1.34 57.64 4.24
N SER A 712 1.02 58.82 3.74
CA SER A 712 -0.34 59.40 3.69
C SER A 712 -0.51 60.08 2.34
N GLY A 713 -1.70 59.99 1.75
CA GLY A 713 -1.87 60.36 0.36
C GLY A 713 -3.31 60.28 -0.11
N SER A 714 -3.49 60.19 -1.42
CA SER A 714 -4.80 60.07 -2.05
C SER A 714 -4.84 58.92 -3.06
N LEU A 715 -6.04 58.40 -3.29
CA LEU A 715 -6.37 57.35 -4.23
C LEU A 715 -7.40 57.90 -5.22
N ASP A 716 -7.04 57.95 -6.49
CA ASP A 716 -7.91 58.32 -7.60
C ASP A 716 -8.35 57.07 -8.38
N PHE A 717 -9.63 57.00 -8.70
CA PHE A 717 -10.21 55.96 -9.54
C PHE A 717 -11.03 56.60 -10.66
N THR A 718 -10.71 56.26 -11.90
CA THR A 718 -11.34 56.79 -13.12
C THR A 718 -11.94 55.67 -13.96
N PHE A 719 -13.10 55.95 -14.54
CA PHE A 719 -13.89 55.01 -15.34
C PHE A 719 -14.71 55.76 -16.41
N ASP A 720 -15.24 55.03 -17.38
CA ASP A 720 -16.14 55.61 -18.39
C ASP A 720 -17.54 55.85 -17.81
N GLY A 721 -17.77 57.06 -17.29
CA GLY A 721 -19.05 57.48 -16.71
C GLY A 721 -20.23 57.52 -17.70
N THR A 722 -20.01 57.29 -18.99
CA THR A 722 -21.10 57.13 -19.97
C THR A 722 -21.61 55.70 -20.04
N LYS A 723 -20.78 54.71 -19.68
CA LYS A 723 -21.09 53.27 -19.74
C LYS A 723 -21.46 52.65 -18.39
N MET A 724 -21.16 53.36 -17.29
CA MET A 724 -21.43 52.89 -15.94
C MET A 724 -21.58 54.06 -14.96
N SER A 725 -22.19 53.79 -13.82
CA SER A 725 -22.35 54.78 -12.74
C SER A 725 -21.92 54.21 -11.39
N TYR A 726 -21.45 55.09 -10.51
CA TYR A 726 -21.07 54.74 -9.14
C TYR A 726 -22.32 54.51 -8.27
N VAL A 727 -22.32 53.41 -7.51
CA VAL A 727 -23.41 53.06 -6.58
C VAL A 727 -23.00 53.32 -5.13
N SER A 728 -21.89 52.71 -4.69
CA SER A 728 -21.41 52.81 -3.30
C SER A 728 -19.95 52.39 -3.16
N SER A 729 -19.34 52.76 -2.04
CA SER A 729 -18.05 52.23 -1.60
C SER A 729 -18.00 52.04 -0.09
N ASN A 730 -17.11 51.16 0.38
CA ASN A 730 -16.91 50.92 1.81
C ASN A 730 -16.25 52.12 2.54
N ALA A 731 -15.50 52.95 1.83
CA ALA A 731 -14.91 54.19 2.30
C ALA A 731 -15.62 55.40 1.69
N SER A 732 -15.88 56.44 2.48
CA SER A 732 -16.49 57.67 2.00
C SER A 732 -15.54 58.42 1.06
N PRO A 733 -15.93 58.76 -0.19
CA PRO A 733 -15.11 59.57 -1.08
C PRO A 733 -14.81 60.96 -0.52
N SER A 734 -13.59 61.46 -0.70
CA SER A 734 -13.21 62.86 -0.43
C SER A 734 -13.70 63.79 -1.55
N ALA A 735 -13.76 63.29 -2.79
CA ALA A 735 -14.38 63.98 -3.93
C ALA A 735 -14.97 62.99 -4.94
N GLN A 736 -16.01 63.43 -5.67
CA GLN A 736 -16.66 62.66 -6.73
C GLN A 736 -17.05 63.57 -7.90
N SER A 737 -16.81 63.09 -9.12
CA SER A 737 -17.28 63.71 -10.36
C SER A 737 -17.69 62.63 -11.38
N ALA A 738 -18.23 63.04 -12.53
CA ALA A 738 -18.60 62.08 -13.58
C ALA A 738 -17.34 61.37 -14.12
N GLY A 739 -17.26 60.05 -13.91
CA GLY A 739 -16.13 59.22 -14.34
C GLY A 739 -14.89 59.26 -13.44
N SER A 740 -14.95 59.88 -12.24
CA SER A 740 -13.82 59.90 -11.30
C SER A 740 -14.27 59.96 -9.83
N ILE A 741 -13.61 59.18 -8.97
CA ILE A 741 -13.81 59.16 -7.52
C ILE A 741 -12.45 59.24 -6.83
N ASN A 742 -12.33 60.06 -5.78
CA ASN A 742 -11.12 60.23 -4.99
C ASN A 742 -11.36 59.87 -3.53
N TRP A 743 -10.35 59.31 -2.87
CA TRP A 743 -10.29 59.07 -1.43
C TRP A 743 -8.96 59.52 -0.85
N ASP A 744 -8.97 60.10 0.34
CA ASP A 744 -7.75 60.36 1.10
C ASP A 744 -7.46 59.21 2.07
N PHE A 745 -6.18 58.89 2.28
CA PHE A 745 -5.73 57.94 3.30
C PHE A 745 -4.58 58.52 4.12
N SER A 746 -4.50 58.11 5.39
CA SER A 746 -3.44 58.56 6.30
C SER A 746 -2.84 57.41 7.09
N GLY A 747 -1.55 57.51 7.39
CA GLY A 747 -0.87 56.59 8.27
C GLY A 747 -0.81 55.15 7.76
N LEU A 748 -0.52 54.93 6.48
CA LEU A 748 -0.31 53.60 5.90
C LEU A 748 1.10 53.10 6.27
N ALA A 749 1.18 52.17 7.21
CA ALA A 749 2.43 51.63 7.75
C ALA A 749 3.16 50.72 6.74
N PRO A 750 4.48 50.49 6.88
CA PRO A 750 5.22 49.50 6.09
C PRO A 750 4.54 48.12 6.10
N PHE A 751 4.51 47.45 4.94
CA PHE A 751 3.81 46.18 4.71
C PHE A 751 2.28 46.20 4.87
N GLU A 752 1.69 47.31 5.33
CA GLU A 752 0.25 47.47 5.41
C GLU A 752 -0.34 47.57 3.99
N LYS A 753 -1.44 46.85 3.78
CA LYS A 753 -2.30 47.03 2.61
C LYS A 753 -3.68 47.48 3.06
N ARG A 754 -4.26 48.42 2.32
CA ARG A 754 -5.65 48.86 2.49
C ARG A 754 -6.39 48.71 1.17
N GLN A 755 -7.71 48.67 1.27
CA GLN A 755 -8.57 48.51 0.12
C GLN A 755 -9.78 49.43 0.21
N VAL A 756 -10.19 49.95 -0.93
CA VAL A 756 -11.53 50.51 -1.13
C VAL A 756 -12.29 49.52 -2.01
N GLU A 757 -13.47 49.09 -1.59
CA GLU A 757 -14.39 48.28 -2.39
C GLU A 757 -15.45 49.22 -2.96
N VAL A 758 -15.59 49.25 -4.29
CA VAL A 758 -16.53 50.10 -5.04
C VAL A 758 -17.52 49.22 -5.79
N THR A 759 -18.80 49.56 -5.70
CA THR A 759 -19.87 48.98 -6.51
C THR A 759 -20.24 49.95 -7.62
N MET A 760 -20.21 49.46 -8.87
CA MET A 760 -20.54 50.19 -10.08
C MET A 760 -21.74 49.54 -10.77
N HIS A 761 -22.72 50.32 -11.19
CA HIS A 761 -23.81 49.85 -12.03
C HIS A 761 -23.40 49.94 -13.50
N ILE A 762 -23.39 48.82 -14.21
CA ILE A 762 -23.07 48.76 -15.65
C ILE A 762 -24.36 48.97 -16.45
N ASN A 763 -24.30 49.82 -17.48
CA ASN A 763 -25.45 50.04 -18.35
C ASN A 763 -25.98 48.72 -18.97
N SER A 764 -27.29 48.65 -19.13
CA SER A 764 -27.97 47.58 -19.86
C SER A 764 -27.83 47.74 -21.39
N PRO A 765 -28.13 46.70 -22.17
CA PRO A 765 -28.18 46.81 -23.64
C PRO A 765 -29.25 47.78 -24.15
N THR A 766 -30.17 48.23 -23.29
CA THR A 766 -31.27 49.16 -23.64
C THR A 766 -31.01 50.61 -23.26
N ASP A 767 -29.92 50.90 -22.55
CA ASP A 767 -29.57 52.28 -22.17
C ASP A 767 -29.03 53.10 -23.35
N ALA A 768 -29.00 54.43 -23.19
CA ALA A 768 -28.61 55.37 -24.25
C ALA A 768 -27.19 55.12 -24.78
N VAL A 769 -26.27 54.69 -23.91
CA VAL A 769 -24.95 54.18 -24.28
C VAL A 769 -24.90 52.71 -23.80
N PRO A 770 -25.27 51.75 -24.65
CA PRO A 770 -25.41 50.37 -24.23
C PRO A 770 -24.06 49.72 -23.98
N VAL A 771 -24.03 48.81 -23.02
CA VAL A 771 -22.92 47.87 -22.80
C VAL A 771 -23.43 46.47 -23.13
N ASN A 772 -22.69 45.72 -23.92
CA ASN A 772 -23.03 44.38 -24.39
C ASN A 772 -21.96 43.36 -23.99
N GLY A 773 -22.32 42.08 -23.95
CA GLY A 773 -21.34 41.02 -23.82
C GLY A 773 -20.30 41.08 -24.96
N GLY A 774 -19.02 41.02 -24.61
CA GLY A 774 -17.89 41.20 -25.52
C GLY A 774 -17.31 42.62 -25.53
N ASP A 775 -17.99 43.62 -24.96
CA ASP A 775 -17.42 44.95 -24.78
C ASP A 775 -16.28 44.92 -23.73
N THR A 776 -15.40 45.92 -23.78
CA THR A 776 -14.33 46.10 -22.81
C THR A 776 -14.55 47.38 -22.00
N LEU A 777 -14.47 47.25 -20.67
CA LEU A 777 -14.52 48.33 -19.71
C LEU A 777 -13.10 48.69 -19.27
N ALA A 778 -12.75 49.96 -19.40
CA ALA A 778 -11.44 50.47 -19.02
C ALA A 778 -11.55 51.25 -17.70
N PHE A 779 -10.64 50.92 -16.78
CA PHE A 779 -10.49 51.59 -15.50
C PHE A 779 -9.04 51.99 -15.30
N ASN A 780 -8.80 53.16 -14.72
CA ASN A 780 -7.48 53.52 -14.23
C ASN A 780 -7.58 53.97 -12.78
N ALA A 781 -6.65 53.51 -11.96
CA ALA A 781 -6.50 53.99 -10.61
C ALA A 781 -5.07 54.50 -10.40
N THR A 782 -4.90 55.49 -9.54
CA THR A 782 -3.60 56.05 -9.14
C THR A 782 -3.58 56.25 -7.63
N VAL A 783 -2.50 55.85 -6.98
CA VAL A 783 -2.24 56.18 -5.57
C VAL A 783 -1.07 57.15 -5.51
N ASP A 784 -1.18 58.23 -4.76
CA ASP A 784 -0.12 59.23 -4.64
C ASP A 784 0.11 59.63 -3.20
N ALA A 785 1.38 59.62 -2.78
CA ALA A 785 1.85 60.13 -1.49
C ALA A 785 3.10 61.01 -1.64
N GLY A 786 3.36 61.55 -2.84
CA GLY A 786 4.50 62.41 -3.14
C GLY A 786 5.73 61.65 -3.64
N ALA A 787 6.86 61.77 -2.95
CA ALA A 787 8.10 61.13 -3.38
C ALA A 787 8.01 59.60 -3.23
N ASP A 788 8.23 58.91 -4.34
CA ASP A 788 8.12 57.45 -4.48
C ASP A 788 9.30 56.93 -5.33
N GLU A 789 9.90 55.82 -4.93
CA GLU A 789 11.06 55.22 -5.62
C GLU A 789 10.67 54.37 -6.85
N THR A 790 9.43 53.89 -6.94
CA THR A 790 8.95 53.04 -8.05
C THR A 790 7.65 53.55 -8.71
N PRO A 791 7.50 54.83 -9.05
CA PRO A 791 6.19 55.47 -9.33
C PRO A 791 5.31 54.85 -10.44
N LEU A 792 5.84 53.96 -11.27
CA LEU A 792 5.06 53.24 -12.29
C LEU A 792 4.09 52.19 -11.70
N ASN A 793 4.38 51.63 -10.52
CA ASN A 793 3.49 50.68 -9.84
C ASN A 793 2.40 51.37 -8.99
N ASN A 794 2.42 52.70 -8.92
CA ASN A 794 1.39 53.51 -8.28
C ASN A 794 0.15 53.68 -9.14
N THR A 795 0.23 53.29 -10.41
CA THR A 795 -0.88 53.34 -11.36
C THR A 795 -1.25 51.93 -11.80
N PHE A 796 -2.55 51.67 -11.92
CA PHE A 796 -3.05 50.40 -12.45
C PHE A 796 -4.15 50.64 -13.47
N ALA A 797 -4.02 50.03 -14.64
CA ALA A 797 -5.02 50.04 -15.70
C ALA A 797 -5.66 48.65 -15.81
N LEU A 798 -6.97 48.56 -15.58
CA LEU A 798 -7.73 47.32 -15.74
C LEU A 798 -8.56 47.41 -17.03
N SER A 799 -8.44 46.38 -17.86
CA SER A 799 -9.21 46.19 -19.08
C SER A 799 -10.08 44.95 -18.92
N GLN A 800 -11.33 45.13 -18.47
CA GLN A 800 -12.23 44.02 -18.16
C GLN A 800 -13.21 43.76 -19.31
N ASN A 801 -13.29 42.52 -19.76
CA ASN A 801 -14.32 42.10 -20.72
C ASN A 801 -15.66 41.91 -20.02
N VAL A 802 -16.71 42.39 -20.66
CA VAL A 802 -18.10 42.19 -20.25
C VAL A 802 -18.57 40.82 -20.73
N VAL A 803 -19.13 40.03 -19.83
CA VAL A 803 -19.55 38.65 -20.10
C VAL A 803 -21.05 38.49 -19.92
N ASN A 804 -21.63 37.49 -20.59
CA ASN A 804 -23.02 37.08 -20.41
C ASN A 804 -23.08 35.87 -19.45
N SER A 805 -23.29 34.67 -20.00
CA SER A 805 -23.10 33.39 -19.31
C SER A 805 -21.65 32.94 -19.54
N PHE A 806 -20.89 32.80 -18.47
CA PHE A 806 -19.49 32.37 -18.51
C PHE A 806 -19.23 31.43 -17.33
N ASP A 807 -18.29 30.51 -17.48
CA ASP A 807 -17.84 29.64 -16.40
C ASP A 807 -17.19 30.50 -15.30
N PRO A 808 -17.73 30.52 -14.07
CA PRO A 808 -17.14 31.28 -12.98
C PRO A 808 -15.80 30.70 -12.48
N ASN A 809 -15.44 29.47 -12.89
CA ASN A 809 -14.12 28.88 -12.66
C ASN A 809 -13.17 29.29 -13.80
N ASP A 810 -12.49 30.43 -13.64
CA ASP A 810 -11.69 31.01 -14.71
C ASP A 810 -10.35 31.60 -14.23
N LYS A 811 -9.48 31.84 -15.19
CA LYS A 811 -8.17 32.46 -15.03
C LYS A 811 -8.03 33.62 -16.01
N ILE A 812 -7.60 34.77 -15.51
CA ILE A 812 -7.40 35.98 -16.30
C ILE A 812 -6.09 36.70 -15.94
N CYS A 813 -5.50 37.40 -16.92
CA CYS A 813 -4.48 38.41 -16.68
C CYS A 813 -5.17 39.77 -16.51
N LEU A 814 -4.91 40.48 -15.42
CA LEU A 814 -5.58 41.76 -15.13
C LEU A 814 -5.13 42.89 -16.06
N GLU A 815 -3.92 42.80 -16.62
CA GLU A 815 -3.44 43.69 -17.69
C GLU A 815 -4.10 43.39 -19.05
N GLY A 816 -4.87 42.30 -19.17
CA GLY A 816 -5.60 41.92 -20.37
C GLY A 816 -4.85 40.95 -21.29
N SER A 817 -5.42 40.73 -22.48
CA SER A 817 -4.89 39.81 -23.50
C SER A 817 -3.68 40.37 -24.26
N VAL A 818 -3.36 41.65 -24.05
CA VAL A 818 -2.22 42.33 -24.67
C VAL A 818 -1.50 43.16 -23.62
N ILE A 819 -0.18 42.99 -23.53
CA ILE A 819 0.68 43.85 -22.71
C ILE A 819 1.67 44.61 -23.60
N GLY A 820 2.04 45.81 -23.16
CA GLY A 820 3.06 46.63 -23.81
C GLY A 820 4.47 46.12 -23.54
N THR A 821 5.45 46.58 -24.31
CA THR A 821 6.87 46.29 -24.06
C THR A 821 7.37 46.81 -22.70
N ALA A 822 6.68 47.79 -22.10
CA ALA A 822 6.96 48.26 -20.73
C ALA A 822 6.73 47.17 -19.67
N LYS A 823 5.92 46.15 -19.98
CA LYS A 823 5.66 45.01 -19.08
C LYS A 823 6.64 43.84 -19.27
N VAL A 824 7.60 43.95 -20.20
CA VAL A 824 8.69 42.97 -20.38
C VAL A 824 9.73 43.17 -19.28
N GLY A 825 10.01 42.13 -18.49
CA GLY A 825 10.84 42.22 -17.29
C GLY A 825 10.12 42.74 -16.04
N ASP A 826 8.86 43.15 -16.16
CA ASP A 826 8.04 43.71 -15.09
C ASP A 826 6.89 42.76 -14.70
N TYR A 827 6.18 43.09 -13.63
CA TYR A 827 5.05 42.35 -13.09
C TYR A 827 3.80 42.40 -13.96
N VAL A 828 3.18 41.23 -14.10
CA VAL A 828 1.79 41.05 -14.50
C VAL A 828 1.01 40.35 -13.37
N ASN A 829 -0.31 40.56 -13.33
CA ASN A 829 -1.19 40.07 -12.27
C ASN A 829 -2.17 39.04 -12.83
N TYR A 830 -2.25 37.89 -12.18
CA TYR A 830 -3.20 36.82 -12.50
C TYR A 830 -4.24 36.70 -11.41
N MET A 831 -5.49 36.53 -11.83
CA MET A 831 -6.61 36.19 -10.95
C MET A 831 -7.16 34.83 -11.37
N ILE A 832 -7.39 33.96 -10.39
CA ILE A 832 -8.09 32.69 -10.55
C ILE A 832 -9.34 32.74 -9.68
N ARG A 833 -10.50 32.44 -10.26
CA ARG A 833 -11.79 32.36 -9.56
C ARG A 833 -12.27 30.91 -9.52
N PHE A 834 -13.02 30.58 -8.48
CA PHE A 834 -13.61 29.26 -8.30
C PHE A 834 -15.00 29.36 -7.65
N GLU A 835 -15.88 28.43 -7.99
CA GLU A 835 -17.25 28.32 -7.48
C GLU A 835 -17.55 26.89 -7.03
N ASN A 836 -18.08 26.72 -5.82
CA ASN A 836 -18.63 25.44 -5.39
C ASN A 836 -20.07 25.27 -5.89
N VAL A 837 -20.24 24.44 -6.92
CA VAL A 837 -21.55 24.08 -7.50
C VAL A 837 -22.22 22.88 -6.82
N GLY A 838 -21.56 22.28 -5.82
CA GLY A 838 -22.08 21.16 -5.04
C GLY A 838 -23.23 21.54 -4.12
N THR A 839 -23.82 20.54 -3.45
CA THR A 839 -24.92 20.74 -2.49
C THR A 839 -24.46 20.82 -1.03
N ALA A 840 -23.16 20.69 -0.78
CA ALA A 840 -22.54 20.72 0.54
C ALA A 840 -21.35 21.70 0.56
N GLU A 841 -20.89 22.06 1.76
CA GLU A 841 -19.69 22.87 1.96
C GLU A 841 -18.45 22.09 1.50
N ALA A 842 -17.59 22.74 0.72
CA ALA A 842 -16.26 22.20 0.42
C ALA A 842 -15.33 22.55 1.59
N LEU A 843 -14.75 21.54 2.24
CA LEU A 843 -13.89 21.73 3.40
C LEU A 843 -12.56 22.35 2.97
N ASN A 844 -12.05 21.93 1.82
CA ASN A 844 -10.76 22.37 1.28
C ASN A 844 -10.84 22.67 -0.22
N VAL A 845 -10.10 23.69 -0.66
CA VAL A 845 -9.90 23.99 -2.08
C VAL A 845 -8.41 24.09 -2.38
N VAL A 846 -7.94 23.42 -3.44
CA VAL A 846 -6.55 23.54 -3.91
C VAL A 846 -6.54 24.08 -5.33
N VAL A 847 -5.79 25.15 -5.57
CA VAL A 847 -5.52 25.69 -6.91
C VAL A 847 -4.09 25.31 -7.30
N ARG A 848 -3.94 24.48 -8.31
CA ARG A 848 -2.65 24.06 -8.88
C ARG A 848 -2.40 24.77 -10.22
N ASP A 849 -1.25 25.40 -10.34
CA ASP A 849 -0.83 26.19 -11.51
C ASP A 849 0.61 25.83 -11.91
N ILE A 850 0.83 25.46 -13.17
CA ILE A 850 2.15 25.12 -13.70
C ILE A 850 2.69 26.31 -14.49
N ILE A 851 3.66 27.01 -13.92
CA ILE A 851 4.21 28.24 -14.50
C ILE A 851 5.23 27.93 -15.59
N ASN A 852 5.11 28.59 -16.74
CA ASN A 852 6.13 28.53 -17.80
C ASN A 852 7.35 29.39 -17.42
N THR A 853 8.40 28.75 -16.91
CA THR A 853 9.63 29.42 -16.46
C THR A 853 10.49 30.01 -17.58
N GLN A 854 10.19 29.70 -18.85
CA GLN A 854 10.79 30.39 -20.00
C GLN A 854 10.18 31.78 -20.25
N ARG A 855 8.96 32.00 -19.73
CA ARG A 855 8.22 33.26 -19.90
C ARG A 855 8.19 34.09 -18.61
N PHE A 856 8.25 33.44 -17.46
CA PHE A 856 8.15 34.08 -16.15
C PHE A 856 9.34 33.76 -15.26
N ASP A 857 9.71 34.70 -14.40
CA ASP A 857 10.64 34.45 -13.31
C ASP A 857 9.89 33.94 -12.07
N ILE A 858 9.94 32.63 -11.84
CA ILE A 858 9.24 31.98 -10.73
C ILE A 858 9.64 32.51 -9.35
N ASN A 859 10.88 33.00 -9.18
CA ASN A 859 11.33 33.54 -7.89
C ASN A 859 10.71 34.91 -7.58
N SER A 860 10.03 35.53 -8.54
CA SER A 860 9.36 36.82 -8.35
C SER A 860 7.89 36.68 -7.98
N ILE A 861 7.34 35.46 -7.95
CA ILE A 861 5.92 35.24 -7.68
C ILE A 861 5.55 35.73 -6.28
N GLN A 862 4.45 36.46 -6.16
CA GLN A 862 3.98 37.05 -4.90
C GLN A 862 2.46 36.98 -4.81
N PRO A 863 1.90 36.50 -3.69
CA PRO A 863 0.48 36.67 -3.42
C PRO A 863 0.12 38.15 -3.27
N VAL A 864 -0.98 38.55 -3.91
CA VAL A 864 -1.52 39.91 -3.84
C VAL A 864 -2.74 39.92 -2.92
N ASP A 865 -3.74 39.12 -3.26
CA ASP A 865 -5.00 39.05 -2.51
C ASP A 865 -5.67 37.69 -2.65
N SER A 866 -6.58 37.38 -1.72
CA SER A 866 -7.39 36.16 -1.77
C SER A 866 -8.71 36.38 -1.04
N SER A 867 -9.75 35.63 -1.41
CA SER A 867 -11.05 35.72 -0.74
C SER A 867 -11.06 35.08 0.64
N HIS A 868 -10.17 34.11 0.90
CA HIS A 868 -10.07 33.35 2.13
C HIS A 868 -8.60 33.18 2.53
N PRO A 869 -8.29 32.89 3.81
CA PRO A 869 -6.94 32.52 4.23
C PRO A 869 -6.40 31.37 3.38
N MET A 870 -5.13 31.47 2.99
CA MET A 870 -4.50 30.49 2.12
C MET A 870 -3.03 30.29 2.47
N ARG A 871 -2.51 29.14 2.08
CA ARG A 871 -1.07 28.83 2.05
C ARG A 871 -0.67 28.63 0.60
N MET A 872 0.36 29.34 0.14
CA MET A 872 0.92 29.18 -1.20
C MET A 872 2.28 28.49 -1.12
N THR A 873 2.53 27.52 -2.00
CA THR A 873 3.83 26.87 -2.13
C THR A 873 4.30 26.87 -3.58
N VAL A 874 5.62 26.82 -3.75
CA VAL A 874 6.27 26.61 -5.05
C VAL A 874 7.22 25.44 -4.93
N THR A 875 6.95 24.35 -5.64
CA THR A 875 7.76 23.13 -5.64
C THR A 875 8.19 22.76 -7.05
N ASN A 876 9.20 21.89 -7.17
CA ASN A 876 9.74 21.42 -8.46
C ASN A 876 10.15 22.55 -9.44
N GLY A 877 10.43 23.75 -8.92
CA GLY A 877 10.88 24.91 -9.68
C GLY A 877 9.81 25.63 -10.51
N ASN A 878 8.60 25.10 -10.67
CA ASN A 878 7.54 25.74 -11.47
C ASN A 878 6.09 25.40 -11.06
N LYS A 879 5.89 24.46 -10.13
CA LYS A 879 4.57 24.05 -9.66
C LYS A 879 4.16 24.98 -8.52
N VAL A 880 3.10 25.75 -8.74
CA VAL A 880 2.49 26.64 -7.77
C VAL A 880 1.22 25.98 -7.24
N GLU A 881 1.11 25.86 -5.92
CA GLU A 881 -0.06 25.29 -5.26
C GLU A 881 -0.57 26.26 -4.20
N ILE A 882 -1.86 26.54 -4.20
CA ILE A 882 -2.52 27.45 -3.28
C ILE A 882 -3.60 26.66 -2.55
N PHE A 883 -3.40 26.47 -1.25
CA PHE A 883 -4.25 25.67 -0.38
C PHE A 883 -5.16 26.59 0.43
N PHE A 884 -6.46 26.43 0.26
CA PHE A 884 -7.50 27.01 1.11
C PHE A 884 -7.99 25.94 2.07
N GLU A 885 -7.30 25.81 3.19
CA GLU A 885 -7.55 24.77 4.20
C GLU A 885 -8.71 25.19 5.11
N ASN A 886 -9.65 24.29 5.40
CA ASN A 886 -10.82 24.56 6.24
C ASN A 886 -11.62 25.80 5.80
N ILE A 887 -11.72 26.00 4.49
CA ILE A 887 -12.42 27.16 3.90
C ILE A 887 -13.93 27.10 4.14
N ASN A 888 -14.50 25.90 4.28
CA ASN A 888 -15.94 25.65 4.45
C ASN A 888 -16.76 26.44 3.40
N LEU A 889 -16.36 26.33 2.14
CA LEU A 889 -16.95 27.11 1.05
C LEU A 889 -18.35 26.58 0.73
N PRO A 890 -19.43 27.35 0.96
CA PRO A 890 -20.80 26.88 0.77
C PRO A 890 -21.10 26.43 -0.66
N GLY A 891 -22.02 25.48 -0.82
CA GLY A 891 -22.55 25.07 -2.13
C GLY A 891 -23.82 25.83 -2.55
N LEU A 892 -24.49 25.35 -3.60
CA LEU A 892 -25.79 25.88 -4.03
C LEU A 892 -26.87 25.71 -2.94
N PRO A 893 -27.76 26.71 -2.76
CA PRO A 893 -27.93 27.94 -3.54
C PRO A 893 -27.23 29.17 -2.93
N SER A 894 -26.24 29.01 -2.05
CA SER A 894 -25.61 30.14 -1.33
C SER A 894 -24.92 31.11 -2.28
N GLU A 895 -25.03 32.41 -2.03
CA GLU A 895 -24.28 33.45 -2.76
C GLU A 895 -22.83 33.60 -2.25
N LEU A 896 -22.46 32.88 -1.19
CA LEU A 896 -21.09 32.85 -0.63
C LEU A 896 -20.23 31.72 -1.22
N ARG A 897 -20.72 31.01 -2.23
CA ARG A 897 -20.07 29.84 -2.85
C ARG A 897 -18.86 30.15 -3.74
N TYR A 898 -18.44 31.41 -3.81
CA TYR A 898 -17.38 31.89 -4.71
C TYR A 898 -16.08 32.19 -3.94
N GLY A 899 -14.95 31.91 -4.57
CA GLY A 899 -13.65 32.34 -4.10
C GLY A 899 -12.70 32.77 -5.21
N TYR A 900 -11.59 33.40 -4.82
CA TYR A 900 -10.55 33.82 -5.74
C TYR A 900 -9.18 33.90 -5.07
N VAL A 901 -8.14 33.86 -5.91
CA VAL A 901 -6.77 34.25 -5.56
C VAL A 901 -6.19 35.15 -6.65
N VAL A 902 -5.43 36.16 -6.22
CA VAL A 902 -4.66 37.05 -7.08
C VAL A 902 -3.19 36.95 -6.69
N PHE A 903 -2.33 36.73 -7.69
CA PHE A 903 -0.89 36.76 -7.52
C PHE A 903 -0.25 37.53 -8.67
N LYS A 904 0.96 38.05 -8.43
CA LYS A 904 1.76 38.73 -9.45
C LYS A 904 3.05 37.97 -9.70
N ILE A 905 3.56 38.06 -10.92
CA ILE A 905 4.82 37.43 -11.33
C ILE A 905 5.49 38.26 -12.44
N ARG A 906 6.82 38.39 -12.39
CA ARG A 906 7.59 39.12 -13.41
C ARG A 906 7.71 38.28 -14.68
N THR A 907 7.50 38.93 -15.81
CA THR A 907 7.85 38.37 -17.11
C THR A 907 9.37 38.35 -17.27
N LYS A 908 9.90 37.48 -18.12
CA LYS A 908 11.34 37.48 -18.45
C LYS A 908 11.69 38.70 -19.31
N SER A 909 12.86 39.29 -19.06
CA SER A 909 13.35 40.46 -19.81
C SER A 909 13.71 40.18 -21.26
N ASN A 910 13.78 38.90 -21.67
CA ASN A 910 14.08 38.47 -23.03
C ASN A 910 12.84 38.31 -23.91
N LEU A 911 11.63 38.62 -23.41
CA LEU A 911 10.43 38.58 -24.24
C LEU A 911 10.45 39.71 -25.28
N VAL A 912 9.93 39.42 -26.47
CA VAL A 912 9.84 40.39 -27.57
C VAL A 912 8.41 40.48 -28.11
N VAL A 913 8.11 41.54 -28.87
CA VAL A 913 6.81 41.71 -29.55
C VAL A 913 6.43 40.45 -30.33
N GLY A 914 5.18 40.02 -30.20
CA GLY A 914 4.64 38.79 -30.77
C GLY A 914 4.82 37.55 -29.90
N ASN A 915 5.63 37.60 -28.84
CA ASN A 915 5.66 36.50 -27.86
C ASN A 915 4.34 36.43 -27.11
N THR A 916 3.87 35.20 -26.90
CA THR A 916 2.70 34.89 -26.10
C THR A 916 3.09 34.08 -24.88
N PHE A 917 2.30 34.22 -23.83
CA PHE A 917 2.35 33.33 -22.69
C PHE A 917 0.91 32.97 -22.31
N THR A 918 0.73 31.67 -22.15
CA THR A 918 -0.57 31.03 -22.01
C THR A 918 -0.56 30.25 -20.71
N ASN A 919 -1.65 30.36 -19.94
CA ASN A 919 -1.73 29.69 -18.66
C ASN A 919 -3.17 29.24 -18.33
N ALA A 920 -3.31 28.09 -17.68
CA ALA A 920 -4.54 27.54 -17.12
C ALA A 920 -4.25 27.02 -15.69
N ALA A 921 -5.27 26.78 -14.88
CA ALA A 921 -5.11 26.21 -13.53
C ALA A 921 -6.10 25.07 -13.31
N ASN A 922 -5.76 24.17 -12.39
CA ASN A 922 -6.63 23.09 -11.95
C ASN A 922 -7.13 23.41 -10.55
N ILE A 923 -8.45 23.36 -10.34
CA ILE A 923 -9.11 23.65 -9.07
C ILE A 923 -9.68 22.34 -8.52
N TYR A 924 -9.26 21.95 -7.33
CA TYR A 924 -9.70 20.73 -6.64
C TYR A 924 -10.58 21.13 -5.45
N PHE A 925 -11.75 20.49 -5.33
CA PHE A 925 -12.65 20.63 -4.18
C PHE A 925 -12.64 19.32 -3.41
N ASP A 926 -12.14 19.34 -2.18
CA ASP A 926 -11.92 18.14 -1.38
C ASP A 926 -11.20 17.04 -2.18
N TYR A 927 -11.84 15.88 -2.36
CA TYR A 927 -11.28 14.72 -3.05
C TYR A 927 -11.78 14.56 -4.49
N ASN A 928 -12.51 15.56 -5.01
CA ASN A 928 -13.10 15.49 -6.35
C ASN A 928 -12.06 15.70 -7.45
N ALA A 929 -12.42 15.25 -8.66
CA ALA A 929 -11.65 15.54 -9.88
C ALA A 929 -11.52 17.05 -10.12
N PRO A 930 -10.39 17.51 -10.70
CA PRO A 930 -10.17 18.94 -10.86
C PRO A 930 -11.10 19.56 -11.91
N ILE A 931 -11.54 20.78 -11.63
CA ILE A 931 -12.11 21.69 -12.62
C ILE A 931 -10.95 22.47 -13.23
N VAL A 932 -10.71 22.28 -14.53
CA VAL A 932 -9.69 23.02 -15.28
C VAL A 932 -10.27 24.36 -15.71
N THR A 933 -9.60 25.46 -15.40
CA THR A 933 -10.01 26.80 -15.85
C THR A 933 -9.93 26.92 -17.38
N ASN A 934 -10.49 28.00 -17.93
CA ASN A 934 -10.12 28.43 -19.28
C ASN A 934 -8.60 28.61 -19.42
N THR A 935 -8.13 28.48 -20.66
CA THR A 935 -6.75 28.80 -21.03
C THR A 935 -6.67 30.28 -21.43
N TYR A 936 -5.98 31.10 -20.64
CA TYR A 936 -5.83 32.54 -20.91
C TYR A 936 -4.49 32.82 -21.59
N THR A 937 -4.51 33.61 -22.68
CA THR A 937 -3.31 33.97 -23.44
C THR A 937 -3.12 35.48 -23.47
N THR A 938 -1.91 35.91 -23.12
CA THR A 938 -1.49 37.30 -23.20
C THR A 938 -0.34 37.43 -24.21
N THR A 939 -0.40 38.48 -25.04
CA THR A 939 0.59 38.74 -26.11
C THR A 939 1.36 40.02 -25.82
N VAL A 940 2.68 40.01 -26.01
CA VAL A 940 3.49 41.24 -26.00
C VAL A 940 3.29 41.98 -27.32
N GLN A 941 2.80 43.21 -27.26
CA GLN A 941 2.64 44.07 -28.43
C GLN A 941 3.22 45.46 -28.18
N ASN A 942 3.43 46.22 -29.26
CA ASN A 942 3.74 47.63 -29.13
C ASN A 942 2.44 48.40 -28.90
N LEU A 943 2.19 48.80 -27.66
CA LEU A 943 1.00 49.58 -27.27
C LEU A 943 1.19 51.09 -27.50
N ALA A 944 2.11 51.50 -28.39
CA ALA A 944 2.28 52.89 -28.75
C ALA A 944 0.92 53.48 -29.14
N VAL A 945 0.43 54.41 -28.31
CA VAL A 945 -0.65 55.31 -28.67
C VAL A 945 -0.20 55.97 -29.96
N ASN A 946 -0.87 55.68 -31.07
CA ASN A 946 -0.82 56.56 -32.22
C ASN A 946 -1.51 57.86 -31.79
N ALA A 947 -0.81 58.68 -31.02
CA ALA A 947 -0.95 60.11 -31.14
C ALA A 947 -0.41 60.40 -32.55
N PHE A 948 -1.27 60.23 -33.55
CA PHE A 948 -1.04 60.84 -34.85
C PHE A 948 -0.96 62.34 -34.57
N THR A 949 0.26 62.86 -34.43
CA THR A 949 0.49 64.22 -34.86
C THR A 949 0.09 64.22 -36.34
N ASN A 950 -1.06 64.82 -36.67
CA ASN A 950 -1.52 64.96 -38.05
C ASN A 950 -0.49 65.81 -38.81
N THR A 951 0.54 65.17 -39.36
CA THR A 951 1.58 65.82 -40.17
C THR A 951 1.10 66.01 -41.61
N TRP A 952 0.07 65.27 -42.05
CA TRP A 952 -0.43 65.39 -43.40
C TRP A 952 -1.32 66.61 -43.56
N LYS A 953 -0.97 67.47 -44.51
CA LYS A 953 -1.70 68.70 -44.84
C LYS A 953 -2.03 68.73 -46.31
N ILE A 954 -3.18 69.29 -46.64
CA ILE A 954 -3.55 69.64 -48.02
C ILE A 954 -3.86 71.12 -48.14
N TRP A 955 -3.47 71.75 -49.25
CA TRP A 955 -3.73 73.16 -49.50
C TRP A 955 -3.66 73.49 -51.01
N PRO A 956 -4.20 74.63 -51.45
CA PRO A 956 -5.13 75.49 -50.74
C PRO A 956 -6.49 74.79 -50.53
N ASN A 957 -7.25 75.22 -49.52
CA ASN A 957 -8.64 74.82 -49.32
C ASN A 957 -9.41 76.05 -48.78
N PRO A 958 -10.27 76.71 -49.59
CA PRO A 958 -10.77 76.30 -50.90
C PRO A 958 -9.71 76.17 -52.01
N VAL A 959 -9.95 75.29 -52.98
CA VAL A 959 -9.06 74.97 -54.09
C VAL A 959 -9.68 75.37 -55.44
N LYS A 960 -8.87 76.00 -56.31
CA LYS A 960 -9.25 76.26 -57.70
C LYS A 960 -8.88 75.09 -58.59
N ASN A 961 -7.64 74.96 -59.01
CA ASN A 961 -7.25 73.96 -60.01
C ASN A 961 -6.27 72.90 -59.46
N GLN A 962 -5.47 73.24 -58.45
CA GLN A 962 -4.38 72.40 -57.96
C GLN A 962 -4.43 72.27 -56.44
N LEU A 963 -4.38 71.03 -55.96
CA LEU A 963 -4.28 70.69 -54.54
C LEU A 963 -2.90 70.09 -54.26
N PHE A 964 -2.20 70.62 -53.27
CA PHE A 964 -0.88 70.16 -52.83
C PHE A 964 -0.99 69.32 -51.56
N PHE A 965 -0.08 68.36 -51.39
CA PHE A 965 0.03 67.49 -50.22
C PHE A 965 1.38 67.72 -49.53
N SER A 966 1.37 67.77 -48.20
CA SER A 966 2.56 67.60 -47.36
C SER A 966 2.31 66.33 -46.60
N ALA A 967 3.11 65.30 -46.79
CA ALA A 967 3.04 64.04 -46.06
C ALA A 967 4.48 63.59 -45.73
N ASP A 968 4.62 62.82 -44.65
CA ASP A 968 5.89 62.18 -44.27
C ASP A 968 6.20 60.92 -45.11
N ILE A 969 5.24 60.48 -45.93
CA ILE A 969 5.31 59.31 -46.81
C ILE A 969 4.75 59.70 -48.19
N GLU A 970 5.30 59.10 -49.26
CA GLU A 970 4.85 59.33 -50.63
C GLU A 970 3.37 58.94 -50.79
N VAL A 971 2.58 59.87 -51.35
CA VAL A 971 1.17 59.66 -51.66
C VAL A 971 1.05 58.84 -52.95
N ALA A 972 0.53 57.62 -52.85
CA ALA A 972 0.40 56.70 -53.97
C ALA A 972 -0.83 57.00 -54.84
N LYS A 973 -1.99 57.27 -54.22
CA LYS A 973 -3.23 57.60 -54.94
C LYS A 973 -4.15 58.48 -54.11
N VAL A 974 -5.05 59.16 -54.81
CA VAL A 974 -6.10 59.97 -54.23
C VAL A 974 -7.45 59.63 -54.87
N GLU A 975 -8.48 59.52 -54.05
CA GLU A 975 -9.86 59.32 -54.46
C GLU A 975 -10.73 60.49 -53.94
N ILE A 976 -11.51 61.09 -54.84
CA ILE A 976 -12.40 62.22 -54.54
C ILE A 976 -13.82 61.71 -54.51
N TYR A 977 -14.53 61.99 -53.42
CA TYR A 977 -15.90 61.58 -53.15
C TYR A 977 -16.82 62.80 -53.08
N ASP A 978 -18.03 62.67 -53.62
CA ASP A 978 -19.10 63.61 -53.29
C ASP A 978 -19.64 63.37 -51.87
N LEU A 979 -20.51 64.27 -51.38
CA LEU A 979 -21.10 64.15 -50.04
C LEU A 979 -22.02 62.93 -49.87
N SER A 980 -22.43 62.27 -50.95
CA SER A 980 -23.20 61.02 -50.92
C SER A 980 -22.32 59.77 -50.90
N GLY A 981 -20.99 59.93 -50.87
CA GLY A 981 -20.03 58.84 -50.81
C GLY A 981 -19.74 58.18 -52.16
N ARG A 982 -20.14 58.79 -53.28
CA ARG A 982 -19.79 58.29 -54.62
C ARG A 982 -18.42 58.80 -55.04
N ILE A 983 -17.58 57.92 -55.59
CA ILE A 983 -16.28 58.29 -56.15
C ILE A 983 -16.50 59.08 -57.44
N ILE A 984 -16.09 60.34 -57.43
CA ILE A 984 -16.16 61.25 -58.58
C ILE A 984 -14.91 61.12 -59.45
N ARG A 985 -13.75 60.88 -58.82
CA ARG A 985 -12.46 60.73 -59.50
C ARG A 985 -11.47 59.96 -58.65
N ALA A 986 -10.62 59.15 -59.28
CA ALA A 986 -9.44 58.56 -58.68
C ALA A 986 -8.22 58.88 -59.55
N SER A 987 -7.09 59.23 -58.93
CA SER A 987 -5.85 59.57 -59.64
C SER A 987 -4.63 59.17 -58.82
N GLY A 988 -3.54 58.81 -59.50
CA GLY A 988 -2.21 58.83 -58.89
C GLY A 988 -1.79 60.27 -58.56
N VAL A 989 -0.88 60.43 -57.61
CA VAL A 989 -0.28 61.72 -57.26
C VAL A 989 1.16 61.73 -57.76
N PHE A 990 1.55 62.79 -58.46
CA PHE A 990 2.91 63.02 -58.92
C PHE A 990 3.34 64.38 -58.39
N ASP A 991 4.56 64.48 -57.86
CA ASP A 991 5.13 65.75 -57.36
C ASP A 991 4.27 66.39 -56.25
N ASN A 992 3.71 65.57 -55.36
CA ASN A 992 2.87 65.99 -54.22
C ASN A 992 1.74 66.97 -54.59
N LYS A 993 1.17 66.85 -55.79
CA LYS A 993 0.04 67.66 -56.26
C LYS A 993 -0.99 66.85 -57.01
N LEU A 994 -2.23 67.36 -57.02
CA LEU A 994 -3.38 66.79 -57.73
C LEU A 994 -4.08 67.88 -58.53
N GLU A 995 -4.21 67.63 -59.83
CA GLU A 995 -4.95 68.48 -60.77
C GLU A 995 -6.46 68.21 -60.67
N LEU A 996 -7.24 69.23 -60.33
CA LEU A 996 -8.70 69.20 -60.15
C LEU A 996 -9.45 69.92 -61.28
N ASP A 997 -8.78 70.19 -62.41
CA ASP A 997 -9.42 70.73 -63.61
C ASP A 997 -10.61 69.86 -64.05
N GLY A 998 -11.74 70.51 -64.34
CA GLY A 998 -12.99 69.85 -64.73
C GLY A 998 -13.85 69.32 -63.57
N LEU A 999 -13.38 69.40 -62.31
CA LEU A 999 -14.23 69.12 -61.14
C LEU A 999 -15.16 70.32 -60.87
N ALA A 1000 -16.48 70.08 -60.79
CA ALA A 1000 -17.46 71.13 -60.52
C ALA A 1000 -17.26 71.76 -59.13
N GLY A 1001 -17.57 73.05 -58.98
CA GLY A 1001 -17.53 73.74 -57.67
C GLY A 1001 -18.44 73.04 -56.64
N GLY A 1002 -17.94 72.84 -55.41
CA GLY A 1002 -18.66 72.10 -54.38
C GLY A 1002 -17.79 71.56 -53.23
N ASN A 1003 -18.43 70.91 -52.26
CA ASN A 1003 -17.75 70.23 -51.15
C ASN A 1003 -17.44 68.77 -51.53
N TYR A 1004 -16.22 68.33 -51.30
CA TYR A 1004 -15.77 66.96 -51.56
C TYR A 1004 -15.01 66.38 -50.36
N ILE A 1005 -15.03 65.06 -50.23
CA ILE A 1005 -14.14 64.31 -49.34
C ILE A 1005 -13.04 63.70 -50.20
N ILE A 1006 -11.79 63.94 -49.85
CA ILE A 1006 -10.63 63.38 -50.51
C ILE A 1006 -10.03 62.31 -49.60
N LYS A 1007 -9.93 61.08 -50.08
CA LYS A 1007 -9.14 60.01 -49.45
C LYS A 1007 -7.78 59.92 -50.10
N VAL A 1008 -6.73 60.09 -49.31
CA VAL A 1008 -5.33 60.06 -49.71
C VAL A 1008 -4.74 58.73 -49.23
N TYR A 1009 -4.13 57.98 -50.13
CA TYR A 1009 -3.56 56.66 -49.87
C TYR A 1009 -2.04 56.72 -50.03
N SER A 1010 -1.32 56.11 -49.10
CA SER A 1010 0.11 55.78 -49.19
C SER A 1010 0.28 54.26 -49.18
N GLN A 1011 1.51 53.76 -49.08
CA GLN A 1011 1.78 52.31 -48.97
C GLN A 1011 1.16 51.67 -47.72
N ASP A 1012 1.08 52.39 -46.60
CA ASP A 1012 0.71 51.84 -45.29
C ASP A 1012 -0.45 52.58 -44.60
N ARG A 1013 -0.90 53.75 -45.12
CA ARG A 1013 -1.92 54.59 -44.47
C ARG A 1013 -2.93 55.21 -45.45
N ILE A 1014 -4.14 55.47 -44.93
CA ILE A 1014 -5.22 56.20 -45.62
C ILE A 1014 -5.65 57.38 -44.74
N GLN A 1015 -5.73 58.58 -45.32
CA GLN A 1015 -6.21 59.77 -44.62
C GLN A 1015 -7.27 60.53 -45.42
N ASN A 1016 -8.29 61.02 -44.71
CA ASN A 1016 -9.41 61.73 -45.31
C ASN A 1016 -9.30 63.23 -45.04
N PHE A 1017 -9.53 64.04 -46.07
CA PHE A 1017 -9.62 65.49 -45.97
C PHE A 1017 -10.92 66.00 -46.59
N LYS A 1018 -11.44 67.11 -46.07
CA LYS A 1018 -12.54 67.83 -46.72
C LYS A 1018 -11.97 68.98 -47.55
N ILE A 1019 -12.37 69.10 -48.81
CA ILE A 1019 -12.05 70.26 -49.65
C ILE A 1019 -13.29 70.98 -50.15
N VAL A 1020 -13.13 72.27 -50.42
CA VAL A 1020 -14.09 73.11 -51.13
C VAL A 1020 -13.48 73.45 -52.48
N LYS A 1021 -14.06 72.97 -53.57
CA LYS A 1021 -13.70 73.37 -54.94
C LYS A 1021 -14.45 74.65 -55.28
N GLU A 1022 -13.72 75.68 -55.70
CA GLU A 1022 -14.31 76.93 -56.24
C GLU A 1022 -14.93 76.74 -57.62
#